data_AF-A0A561WV53-F1
#
_entry.id   AF-A0A561WV53-F1
#
_cell.length_a   1.000
_cell.length_b   1.000
_cell.length_c   1.000
_cell.angle_alpha   90.00
_cell.angle_beta   90.00
_cell.angle_gamma   90.00
#
_symmetry.space_group_name_H-M   'P 1'
#
loop_
_entity.id
_entity.type
_entity.pdbx_description
1 polymer ?
#
loop_
_entity_poly.entity_id
_entity_poly.type
_entity_poly.pdbx_seq_one_letter_code
_entity_poly.pdbx_strand_id
1 'polypeptide(L)'
;MTSPTEELFGSGSATGRLMARLDWAATPLGPVQSWPQSLRAAVRIVLSSRYPMLLLWGEQFTQLYNDAYSALIGDKHPGALGDDVRTTLAEGWDVLAPLIHDAMATGVASWVPALQLLLDRSGYREEAYFSVSHAPARDDDGRTVGVFTVCSEVTEQVVGERRLGLLRDLSVRGDGRTVDVTSTCARLVEAIGGHRLDVPFAAIYLREGSALHRVACTGDGPVAAVLPDVVVDGDPAWGLWAAGGGATTEVHGVAQWMTLPAGAFDEPVATAVALPLPSAEADQPLGVLVAGVSPSRALDEAYRSFFHLLAQQVAVAMRNARAYEEERRRAEALAELDRVKTSFFTNVSHEFRTPLTLMLGPLTDALADERHPLPPEQRERVDTARRNATRLLTLVNSLLTFSSLEAGRARSRAQQVDLPELTAELAGVFRSAVERAGLRLEVDCPPLPRPVALDPANWERIVTNLLSNALKHTFVGRISVGLHAHPTELRLTVADTGMGIAEEEMPRLFERFHRVDGARSRSHEGTGIGLALVGELARLEGGDVRVDSRLGRGSTFTVALPWSALHRGTDDTVAASDLGDTARAVAQEASGWLADPVRPESAEEGSPGTLPDDGRGVRILVADDNADMRAYLARLLTAQGWRVDTVGNGRQALDAIRRDPPDLVLTDVMMPEVDGFALVRTLRGQPDTRALPVVVLSARAGADAAVEGLDLGADDYVVKPFTAADLVARVRATLEGARRRLRTPDAEDGRPEPPRSTRPISAAPSPAPPATGPVEASSAGAAMDSTPSLTGTAEATPAGAATGSSPSLTDTAEAGAAADPAAAAARTMDGAMSDVAPAVPGQPVAGPRRAAAPAGAPTTVQVPNGHGTASVVDTGWSYPSEATSASAMRRDVRTSLEALHVHPDVVQDLLLAASEAFNNAVEHAQQPTRPEVRVQLQVGAGTARLTVRDFGTWRDRRSAMDRGRGATLMNAFGDVRLMSTASGTTVTIERRLTDDQG
;
A
#
# COMPACT_ATOMS: atom_id res chain seq x y z
N MET A 1 28.08 67.94 -54.63
CA MET A 1 29.14 66.96 -54.35
C MET A 1 29.01 66.63 -52.88
N THR A 2 28.50 65.44 -52.57
CA THR A 2 28.42 64.92 -51.19
C THR A 2 29.82 64.78 -50.61
N SER A 3 30.00 65.10 -49.33
CA SER A 3 31.30 64.93 -48.67
C SER A 3 31.71 63.45 -48.70
N PRO A 4 33.01 63.10 -48.87
CA PRO A 4 33.49 61.72 -48.77
C PRO A 4 33.02 61.01 -47.49
N THR A 5 32.82 61.78 -46.42
CA THR A 5 32.27 61.35 -45.13
C THR A 5 30.78 60.97 -45.23
N GLU A 6 29.97 61.74 -45.96
CA GLU A 6 28.54 61.44 -46.18
C GLU A 6 28.34 60.22 -47.08
N GLU A 7 29.24 60.01 -48.06
CA GLU A 7 29.18 58.86 -48.97
C GLU A 7 29.62 57.54 -48.32
N LEU A 8 30.52 57.60 -47.33
CA LEU A 8 30.99 56.42 -46.59
C LEU A 8 29.98 55.96 -45.53
N PHE A 9 29.43 56.91 -44.77
CA PHE A 9 28.56 56.63 -43.63
C PHE A 9 27.06 56.75 -43.95
N GLY A 10 26.70 57.05 -45.20
CA GLY A 10 25.34 57.32 -45.66
C GLY A 10 24.36 56.13 -45.68
N SER A 11 24.70 54.99 -45.04
CA SER A 11 23.86 53.79 -45.01
C SER A 11 22.55 53.94 -44.23
N GLY A 12 22.36 55.04 -43.49
CA GLY A 12 21.14 55.34 -42.74
C GLY A 12 21.04 54.68 -41.37
N SER A 13 22.08 53.96 -40.91
CA SER A 13 22.15 53.39 -39.56
C SER A 13 22.39 54.45 -38.48
N ALA A 14 22.04 54.16 -37.22
CA ALA A 14 22.23 55.09 -36.11
C ALA A 14 23.72 55.34 -35.83
N THR A 15 24.52 54.27 -35.84
CA THR A 15 25.97 54.29 -35.64
C THR A 15 26.66 54.94 -36.84
N GLY A 16 26.17 54.74 -38.07
CA GLY A 16 26.68 55.46 -39.25
C GLY A 16 26.52 56.98 -39.12
N ARG A 17 25.37 57.45 -38.62
CA ARG A 17 25.17 58.89 -38.32
C ARG A 17 26.04 59.41 -37.19
N LEU A 18 26.43 58.56 -36.24
CA LEU A 18 27.38 58.91 -35.18
C LEU A 18 28.81 59.00 -35.74
N MET A 19 29.24 58.00 -36.50
CA MET A 19 30.53 58.00 -37.21
C MET A 19 30.66 59.22 -38.14
N ALA A 20 29.59 59.62 -38.83
CA ALA A 20 29.61 60.81 -39.69
C ALA A 20 29.82 62.14 -38.93
N ARG A 21 29.47 62.19 -37.63
CA ARG A 21 29.58 63.38 -36.78
C ARG A 21 30.82 63.37 -35.88
N LEU A 22 31.51 62.23 -35.77
CA LEU A 22 32.73 62.09 -34.99
C LEU A 22 33.88 62.84 -35.66
N ASP A 23 34.67 63.59 -34.87
CA ASP A 23 35.89 64.23 -35.36
C ASP A 23 37.02 63.22 -35.48
N TRP A 24 37.07 62.51 -36.62
CA TRP A 24 38.11 61.51 -36.90
C TRP A 24 39.52 62.10 -36.98
N ALA A 25 39.68 63.40 -37.20
CA ALA A 25 41.01 64.03 -37.18
C ALA A 25 41.63 64.04 -35.77
N ALA A 26 40.78 63.97 -34.73
CA ALA A 26 41.20 63.85 -33.33
C ALA A 26 41.46 62.39 -32.90
N THR A 27 41.19 61.40 -33.76
CA THR A 27 41.44 59.98 -33.47
C THR A 27 42.70 59.47 -34.19
N PRO A 28 43.23 58.30 -33.80
CA PRO A 28 44.46 57.73 -34.39
C PRO A 28 44.35 57.40 -35.88
N LEU A 29 43.13 57.29 -36.42
CA LEU A 29 42.90 57.03 -37.84
C LEU A 29 43.02 58.28 -38.72
N GLY A 30 43.01 59.47 -38.10
CA GLY A 30 43.07 60.74 -38.81
C GLY A 30 41.82 61.03 -39.66
N PRO A 31 41.84 62.12 -40.44
CA PRO A 31 40.67 62.56 -41.21
C PRO A 31 40.24 61.51 -42.25
N VAL A 32 38.93 61.32 -42.44
CA VAL A 32 38.35 60.29 -43.32
C VAL A 32 38.89 60.35 -44.76
N GLN A 33 39.29 61.53 -45.23
CA GLN A 33 39.87 61.72 -46.57
C GLN A 33 41.23 61.04 -46.75
N SER A 34 41.98 60.83 -45.67
CA SER A 34 43.27 60.12 -45.71
C SER A 34 43.13 58.62 -45.48
N TRP A 35 41.92 58.09 -45.29
CA TRP A 35 41.74 56.66 -45.04
C TRP A 35 42.03 55.82 -46.29
N PRO A 36 42.73 54.68 -46.15
CA PRO A 36 42.99 53.76 -47.24
C PRO A 36 41.69 53.19 -47.81
N GLN A 37 41.73 52.68 -49.05
CA GLN A 37 40.53 52.18 -49.72
C GLN A 37 39.97 50.94 -49.01
N SER A 38 40.85 50.06 -48.55
CA SER A 38 40.56 48.89 -47.71
C SER A 38 39.79 49.24 -46.44
N LEU A 39 40.21 50.26 -45.66
CA LEU A 39 39.48 50.70 -44.46
C LEU A 39 38.08 51.20 -44.82
N ARG A 40 37.95 52.01 -45.88
CA ARG A 40 36.64 52.50 -46.35
C ARG A 40 35.72 51.35 -46.79
N ALA A 41 36.27 50.34 -47.46
CA ALA A 41 35.52 49.13 -47.84
C ALA A 41 35.11 48.31 -46.60
N ALA A 42 36.02 48.14 -45.63
CA ALA A 42 35.76 47.42 -44.38
C ALA A 42 34.63 48.08 -43.56
N VAL A 43 34.65 49.40 -43.44
CA VAL A 43 33.59 50.17 -42.77
C VAL A 43 32.23 49.97 -43.45
N ARG A 44 32.18 49.91 -44.80
CA ARG A 44 30.94 49.62 -45.53
C ARG A 44 30.41 48.22 -45.20
N ILE A 45 31.29 47.22 -45.07
CA ILE A 45 30.91 45.86 -44.66
C ILE A 45 30.31 45.88 -43.25
N VAL A 46 30.99 46.51 -42.29
CA VAL A 46 30.52 46.64 -40.90
C VAL A 46 29.13 47.29 -40.86
N LEU A 47 28.97 48.46 -41.48
CA LEU A 47 27.73 49.23 -41.42
C LEU A 47 26.56 48.61 -42.21
N SER A 48 26.82 47.73 -43.17
CA SER A 48 25.78 47.01 -43.92
C SER A 48 25.41 45.66 -43.33
N SER A 49 26.25 45.10 -42.45
CA SER A 49 25.97 43.85 -41.75
C SER A 49 24.83 44.01 -40.74
N ARG A 50 23.97 42.99 -40.67
CA ARG A 50 22.95 42.84 -39.62
C ARG A 50 23.43 42.05 -38.41
N TYR A 51 24.55 41.33 -38.55
CA TYR A 51 25.18 40.65 -37.42
C TYR A 51 25.97 41.67 -36.59
N PRO A 52 26.04 41.52 -35.25
CA PRO A 52 26.90 42.38 -34.43
C PRO A 52 28.34 42.27 -34.91
N MET A 53 28.89 43.39 -35.39
CA MET A 53 30.19 43.41 -36.04
C MET A 53 31.00 44.62 -35.58
N LEU A 54 32.25 44.34 -35.25
CA LEU A 54 33.26 45.29 -34.81
C LEU A 54 34.49 45.16 -35.72
N LEU A 55 35.04 46.28 -36.15
CA LEU A 55 36.33 46.38 -36.81
C LEU A 55 37.30 47.06 -35.85
N LEU A 56 38.41 46.39 -35.59
CA LEU A 56 39.57 46.95 -34.89
C LEU A 56 40.62 47.29 -35.94
N TRP A 57 41.07 48.54 -35.99
CA TRP A 57 42.02 48.99 -37.01
C TRP A 57 43.23 49.72 -36.41
N GLY A 58 44.43 49.40 -36.91
CA GLY A 58 45.69 50.01 -36.51
C GLY A 58 46.27 49.47 -35.20
N GLU A 59 47.45 49.96 -34.83
CA GLU A 59 48.19 49.53 -33.62
C GLU A 59 47.47 49.87 -32.31
N GLN A 60 46.53 50.81 -32.34
CA GLN A 60 45.73 51.24 -31.20
C GLN A 60 44.34 50.59 -31.17
N PHE A 61 44.09 49.59 -32.03
CA PHE A 61 42.82 48.84 -32.09
C PHE A 61 41.59 49.75 -32.09
N THR A 62 41.62 50.81 -32.90
CA THR A 62 40.54 51.80 -32.96
C THR A 62 39.24 51.12 -33.40
N GLN A 63 38.17 51.32 -32.64
CA GLN A 63 36.91 50.61 -32.81
C GLN A 63 35.98 51.30 -33.82
N LEU A 64 35.52 50.55 -34.82
CA LEU A 64 34.41 50.91 -35.70
C LEU A 64 33.39 49.78 -35.74
N TYR A 65 32.15 50.01 -35.34
CA TYR A 65 31.14 48.95 -35.21
C TYR A 65 29.77 49.38 -35.73
N ASN A 66 28.84 48.42 -35.83
CA ASN A 66 27.48 48.67 -36.32
C ASN A 66 26.42 48.75 -35.21
N ASP A 67 25.17 49.05 -35.60
CA ASP A 67 24.04 49.18 -34.67
C ASP A 67 23.81 47.90 -33.86
N ALA A 68 23.97 46.72 -34.48
CA ALA A 68 23.80 45.43 -33.79
C ALA A 68 24.85 45.22 -32.69
N TYR A 69 26.10 45.64 -32.91
CA TYR A 69 27.15 45.61 -31.88
C TYR A 69 26.93 46.67 -30.80
N SER A 70 26.42 47.85 -31.16
CA SER A 70 26.12 48.91 -30.18
C SER A 70 25.13 48.45 -29.10
N ALA A 71 24.14 47.64 -29.48
CA ALA A 71 23.18 47.05 -28.56
C ALA A 71 23.81 46.03 -27.61
N LEU A 72 24.92 45.38 -28.03
CA LEU A 72 25.62 44.35 -27.27
C LEU A 72 26.45 44.93 -26.11
N ILE A 73 27.12 46.05 -26.37
CA ILE A 73 28.03 46.72 -25.42
C ILE A 73 27.33 47.72 -24.50
N GLY A 74 26.01 47.95 -24.70
CA GLY A 74 25.17 48.74 -23.81
C GLY A 74 25.71 50.14 -23.54
N ASP A 75 25.90 50.46 -22.25
CA ASP A 75 26.26 51.79 -21.75
C ASP A 75 27.64 52.30 -22.24
N LYS A 76 28.46 51.42 -22.81
CA LYS A 76 29.75 51.80 -23.43
C LYS A 76 29.55 52.52 -24.78
N HIS A 77 28.39 52.36 -25.40
CA HIS A 77 27.98 53.13 -26.56
C HIS A 77 27.39 54.50 -26.15
N PRO A 78 27.75 55.62 -26.80
CA PRO A 78 28.60 55.75 -27.99
C PRO A 78 30.10 55.94 -27.71
N GLY A 79 30.51 56.06 -26.44
CA GLY A 79 31.88 56.41 -26.05
C GLY A 79 32.97 55.50 -26.60
N ALA A 80 32.67 54.22 -26.85
CA ALA A 80 33.63 53.28 -27.42
C ALA A 80 33.98 53.53 -28.89
N LEU A 81 33.18 54.31 -29.62
CA LEU A 81 33.39 54.53 -31.05
C LEU A 81 34.61 55.41 -31.31
N GLY A 82 35.59 54.90 -32.06
CA GLY A 82 36.84 55.62 -32.36
C GLY A 82 37.88 55.61 -31.24
N ASP A 83 37.63 54.88 -30.15
CA ASP A 83 38.55 54.71 -29.01
C ASP A 83 39.22 53.32 -29.03
N ASP A 84 40.20 53.12 -28.16
CA ASP A 84 40.97 51.88 -28.01
C ASP A 84 40.17 50.79 -27.29
N VAL A 85 39.99 49.63 -27.94
CA VAL A 85 39.23 48.49 -27.38
C VAL A 85 39.83 47.97 -26.07
N ARG A 86 41.14 48.14 -25.86
CA ARG A 86 41.83 47.72 -24.63
C ARG A 86 41.40 48.53 -23.42
N THR A 87 40.91 49.75 -23.66
CA THR A 87 40.36 50.63 -22.62
C THR A 87 38.87 50.39 -22.45
N THR A 88 38.13 50.31 -23.56
CA THR A 88 36.66 50.20 -23.51
C THR A 88 36.18 48.81 -23.11
N LEU A 89 36.97 47.77 -23.32
CA LEU A 89 36.71 46.36 -22.99
C LEU A 89 37.84 45.78 -22.13
N ALA A 90 38.42 46.62 -21.26
CA ALA A 90 39.53 46.24 -20.40
C ALA A 90 39.25 44.98 -19.58
N GLU A 91 38.01 44.80 -19.10
CA GLU A 91 37.63 43.65 -18.27
C GLU A 91 37.58 42.31 -19.02
N GLY A 92 37.40 42.33 -20.34
CA GLY A 92 37.37 41.14 -21.19
C GLY A 92 38.63 40.97 -22.04
N TRP A 93 39.56 41.92 -21.97
CA TRP A 93 40.71 41.98 -22.87
C TRP A 93 41.66 40.81 -22.69
N ASP A 94 41.91 40.35 -21.46
CA ASP A 94 42.83 39.22 -21.21
C ASP A 94 42.39 37.93 -21.92
N VAL A 95 41.07 37.75 -22.11
CA VAL A 95 40.49 36.61 -22.83
C VAL A 95 40.53 36.83 -24.35
N LEU A 96 40.29 38.06 -24.82
CA LEU A 96 40.21 38.40 -26.24
C LEU A 96 41.59 38.62 -26.89
N ALA A 97 42.56 39.15 -26.16
CA ALA A 97 43.86 39.56 -26.68
C ALA A 97 44.62 38.43 -27.37
N PRO A 98 44.70 37.20 -26.82
CA PRO A 98 45.39 36.10 -27.50
C PRO A 98 44.73 35.76 -28.84
N LEU A 99 43.40 35.77 -28.92
CA LEU A 99 42.65 35.44 -30.14
C LEU A 99 42.82 36.51 -31.22
N ILE A 100 42.82 37.77 -30.83
CA ILE A 100 43.00 38.92 -31.73
C ILE A 100 44.45 38.99 -32.21
N HIS A 101 45.43 38.87 -31.31
CA HIS A 101 46.85 38.90 -31.67
C HIS A 101 47.24 37.73 -32.58
N ASP A 102 46.72 36.52 -32.32
CA ASP A 102 46.97 35.36 -33.17
C ASP A 102 46.40 35.55 -34.58
N ALA A 103 45.17 36.04 -34.70
CA ALA A 103 44.55 36.33 -35.99
C ALA A 103 45.33 37.42 -36.76
N MET A 104 45.85 38.43 -36.05
CA MET A 104 46.69 39.47 -36.66
C MET A 104 48.06 38.94 -37.11
N ALA A 105 48.72 38.11 -36.29
CA ALA A 105 50.05 37.60 -36.56
C ALA A 105 50.07 36.51 -37.65
N THR A 106 49.10 35.59 -37.63
CA THR A 106 49.04 34.45 -38.55
C THR A 106 48.28 34.77 -39.83
N GLY A 107 47.36 35.74 -39.79
CA GLY A 107 46.42 36.00 -40.89
C GLY A 107 45.40 34.88 -41.10
N VAL A 108 45.18 34.02 -40.09
CA VAL A 108 44.16 32.97 -40.08
C VAL A 108 43.00 33.42 -39.17
N ALA A 109 41.76 33.18 -39.58
CA ALA A 109 40.61 33.52 -38.77
C ALA A 109 40.42 32.53 -37.60
N SER A 110 40.04 33.03 -36.43
CA SER A 110 39.64 32.21 -35.29
C SER A 110 38.12 32.19 -35.12
N TRP A 111 37.59 31.09 -34.59
CA TRP A 111 36.19 30.96 -34.17
C TRP A 111 36.13 30.20 -32.86
N VAL A 112 35.51 30.81 -31.85
CA VAL A 112 35.35 30.22 -30.52
C VAL A 112 33.87 30.27 -30.15
N PRO A 113 33.18 29.11 -30.07
CA PRO A 113 31.79 29.05 -29.62
C PRO A 113 31.72 29.27 -28.11
N ALA A 114 30.66 29.95 -27.65
CA ALA A 114 30.36 30.12 -26.22
C ALA A 114 31.56 30.55 -25.36
N LEU A 115 32.37 31.49 -25.87
CA LEU A 115 33.45 32.11 -25.11
C LEU A 115 32.84 32.91 -23.94
N GLN A 116 33.20 32.55 -22.71
CA GLN A 116 32.80 33.30 -21.53
C GLN A 116 33.57 34.62 -21.50
N LEU A 117 32.85 35.74 -21.47
CA LEU A 117 33.42 37.08 -21.36
C LEU A 117 32.87 37.78 -20.13
N LEU A 118 33.76 38.52 -19.49
CA LEU A 118 33.42 39.36 -18.35
C LEU A 118 32.88 40.67 -18.87
N LEU A 119 31.67 41.04 -18.46
CA LEU A 119 31.04 42.30 -18.82
C LEU A 119 30.54 43.01 -17.58
N ASP A 120 31.01 44.24 -17.37
CA ASP A 120 30.38 45.16 -16.44
C ASP A 120 29.34 45.97 -17.20
N ARG A 121 28.09 45.48 -17.16
CA ARG A 121 26.92 46.15 -17.75
C ARG A 121 25.73 45.98 -16.81
N SER A 122 24.87 46.99 -16.71
CA SER A 122 23.71 46.98 -15.79
C SER A 122 24.05 47.02 -14.29
N GLY A 123 25.27 47.45 -13.92
CA GLY A 123 25.66 47.71 -12.53
C GLY A 123 26.11 46.48 -11.72
N TYR A 124 26.40 45.36 -12.37
CA TYR A 124 27.01 44.16 -11.79
C TYR A 124 27.87 43.43 -12.83
N ARG A 125 28.75 42.53 -12.39
CA ARG A 125 29.53 41.68 -13.31
C ARG A 125 28.66 40.53 -13.81
N GLU A 126 28.29 40.63 -15.08
CA GLU A 126 27.40 39.67 -15.70
C GLU A 126 28.19 38.48 -16.28
N GLU A 127 27.71 37.26 -15.99
CA GLU A 127 28.14 36.08 -16.72
C GLU A 127 27.53 36.13 -18.13
N ALA A 128 28.38 36.30 -19.15
CA ALA A 128 27.96 36.36 -20.53
C ALA A 128 28.79 35.44 -21.43
N TYR A 129 28.14 34.82 -22.41
CA TYR A 129 28.75 33.88 -23.35
C TYR A 129 28.56 34.35 -24.78
N PHE A 130 29.64 34.34 -25.57
CA PHE A 130 29.63 34.81 -26.95
C PHE A 130 30.23 33.79 -27.89
N SER A 131 29.58 33.54 -29.01
CA SER A 131 30.24 32.91 -30.16
C SER A 131 30.96 33.99 -30.93
N VAL A 132 32.29 33.98 -30.90
CA VAL A 132 33.13 35.07 -31.45
C VAL A 132 34.00 34.53 -32.58
N SER A 133 34.07 35.27 -33.68
CA SER A 133 35.03 35.05 -34.76
C SER A 133 35.88 36.29 -35.00
N HIS A 134 37.20 36.10 -35.05
CA HIS A 134 38.16 37.15 -35.39
C HIS A 134 38.79 36.83 -36.75
N ALA A 135 38.47 37.62 -37.77
CA ALA A 135 39.03 37.48 -39.11
C ALA A 135 40.00 38.66 -39.41
N PRO A 136 41.18 38.42 -39.98
CA PRO A 136 42.15 39.47 -40.26
C PRO A 136 41.64 40.47 -41.30
N ALA A 137 41.83 41.76 -41.04
CA ALA A 137 41.57 42.85 -41.97
C ALA A 137 42.91 43.35 -42.55
N ARG A 138 42.97 43.44 -43.88
CA ARG A 138 44.19 43.79 -44.62
C ARG A 138 44.10 45.18 -45.22
N ASP A 139 45.24 45.88 -45.26
CA ASP A 139 45.37 47.17 -45.93
C ASP A 139 45.50 47.03 -47.47
N ASP A 140 45.72 48.15 -48.15
CA ASP A 140 45.87 48.22 -49.61
C ASP A 140 47.16 47.50 -50.08
N ASP A 141 48.15 47.30 -49.20
CA ASP A 141 49.39 46.55 -49.45
C ASP A 141 49.25 45.04 -49.14
N GLY A 142 48.09 44.61 -48.63
CA GLY A 142 47.82 43.22 -48.23
C GLY A 142 48.39 42.83 -46.86
N ARG A 143 48.90 43.77 -46.06
CA ARG A 143 49.36 43.53 -44.69
C ARG A 143 48.17 43.47 -43.74
N THR A 144 48.18 42.55 -42.77
CA THR A 144 47.15 42.50 -41.72
C THR A 144 47.36 43.67 -40.75
N VAL A 145 46.45 44.63 -40.74
CA VAL A 145 46.52 45.85 -39.92
C VAL A 145 45.33 46.00 -38.98
N GLY A 146 44.42 45.03 -38.98
CA GLY A 146 43.23 45.03 -38.15
C GLY A 146 42.54 43.67 -38.11
N VAL A 147 41.39 43.62 -37.44
CA VAL A 147 40.56 42.41 -37.29
C VAL A 147 39.08 42.79 -37.39
N PHE A 148 38.35 42.05 -38.21
CA PHE A 148 36.90 41.95 -38.14
C PHE A 148 36.51 40.98 -37.04
N THR A 149 35.69 41.45 -36.12
CA THR A 149 35.10 40.64 -35.07
C THR A 149 33.61 40.53 -35.33
N VAL A 150 33.12 39.30 -35.49
CA VAL A 150 31.69 38.99 -35.50
C VAL A 150 31.38 38.26 -34.21
N CYS A 151 30.38 38.72 -33.47
CA CYS A 151 30.01 38.10 -32.21
C CYS A 151 28.49 37.97 -32.09
N SER A 152 28.04 36.88 -31.50
CA SER A 152 26.63 36.70 -31.11
C SER A 152 26.58 36.23 -29.67
N GLU A 153 25.75 36.89 -28.86
CA GLU A 153 25.51 36.47 -27.49
C GLU A 153 24.69 35.16 -27.47
N VAL A 154 25.19 34.17 -26.74
CA VAL A 154 24.58 32.85 -26.54
C VAL A 154 24.36 32.54 -25.05
N THR A 155 24.42 33.57 -24.19
CA THR A 155 24.28 33.46 -22.73
C THR A 155 23.02 32.69 -22.32
N GLU A 156 21.86 33.09 -22.82
CA GLU A 156 20.58 32.45 -22.48
C GLU A 156 20.51 30.99 -22.92
N GLN A 157 21.20 30.63 -24.01
CA GLN A 157 21.29 29.24 -24.45
C GLN A 157 22.14 28.42 -23.48
N VAL A 158 23.35 28.89 -23.14
CA VAL A 158 24.27 28.18 -22.24
C VAL A 158 23.67 28.04 -20.84
N VAL A 159 23.13 29.14 -20.29
CA VAL A 159 22.48 29.15 -18.97
C VAL A 159 21.23 28.26 -18.97
N GLY A 160 20.44 28.32 -20.04
CA GLY A 160 19.30 27.43 -20.25
C GLY A 160 19.72 25.96 -20.18
N GLU A 161 20.68 25.55 -20.99
CA GLU A 161 21.19 24.16 -21.02
C GLU A 161 21.68 23.68 -19.64
N ARG A 162 22.44 24.49 -18.90
CA ARG A 162 22.87 24.14 -17.52
C ARG A 162 21.71 23.96 -16.57
N ARG A 163 20.76 24.91 -16.54
CA ARG A 163 19.58 24.87 -15.66
C ARG A 163 18.69 23.67 -15.97
N LEU A 164 18.52 23.33 -17.24
CA LEU A 164 17.81 22.13 -17.66
C LEU A 164 18.56 20.86 -17.20
N GLY A 165 19.89 20.86 -17.29
CA GLY A 165 20.75 19.81 -16.73
C GLY A 165 20.50 19.59 -15.23
N LEU A 166 20.37 20.65 -14.42
CA LEU A 166 20.01 20.50 -13.00
C LEU A 166 18.64 19.86 -12.81
N LEU A 167 17.61 20.34 -13.50
CA LEU A 167 16.24 19.77 -13.39
C LEU A 167 16.21 18.28 -13.80
N ARG A 168 17.04 17.93 -14.78
CA ARG A 168 17.28 16.57 -15.25
C ARG A 168 17.93 15.68 -14.18
N ASP A 169 18.98 16.17 -13.51
CA ASP A 169 19.67 15.44 -12.43
C ASP A 169 18.76 15.14 -11.23
N LEU A 170 17.86 16.06 -10.92
CA LEU A 170 16.85 15.87 -9.86
C LEU A 170 15.81 14.81 -10.21
N SER A 171 15.54 14.62 -11.51
CA SER A 171 14.57 13.65 -12.01
C SER A 171 15.11 12.22 -12.09
N VAL A 172 16.42 12.05 -12.37
CA VAL A 172 17.05 10.74 -12.63
C VAL A 172 17.49 10.02 -11.35
N ARG A 173 17.81 10.74 -10.27
CA ARG A 173 18.25 10.13 -8.99
C ARG A 173 17.13 9.48 -8.16
N GLY A 174 15.94 9.32 -8.75
CA GLY A 174 14.83 8.50 -8.26
C GLY A 174 14.92 7.06 -8.74
N ASP A 175 16.11 6.47 -8.82
CA ASP A 175 16.24 5.01 -8.96
C ASP A 175 15.59 4.39 -7.73
N GLY A 176 14.51 3.62 -7.92
CA GLY A 176 13.63 3.06 -6.88
C GLY A 176 14.27 2.09 -5.88
N ARG A 177 15.55 2.28 -5.53
CA ARG A 177 16.19 1.76 -4.34
C ARG A 177 15.63 2.52 -3.14
N THR A 178 15.13 1.76 -2.18
CA THR A 178 14.63 2.18 -0.85
C THR A 178 15.35 3.39 -0.31
N VAL A 179 14.68 4.55 -0.30
CA VAL A 179 15.20 5.76 0.34
C VAL A 179 14.10 6.39 1.17
N ASP A 180 14.36 6.57 2.46
CA ASP A 180 13.58 7.42 3.35
C ASP A 180 13.56 8.88 2.89
N VAL A 181 12.67 9.68 3.48
CA VAL A 181 12.52 11.10 3.13
C VAL A 181 13.83 11.88 3.32
N THR A 182 14.55 11.66 4.42
CA THR A 182 15.78 12.39 4.77
C THR A 182 16.89 12.14 3.76
N SER A 183 17.15 10.89 3.43
CA SER A 183 18.13 10.48 2.44
C SER A 183 17.76 10.99 1.03
N THR A 184 16.47 11.17 0.74
CA THR A 184 16.02 11.78 -0.52
C THR A 184 16.31 13.28 -0.53
N CYS A 185 16.02 14.01 0.56
CA CYS A 185 16.39 15.42 0.70
C CYS A 185 17.90 15.62 0.52
N ALA A 186 18.72 14.77 1.14
CA ALA A 186 20.17 14.84 1.05
C ALA A 186 20.66 14.72 -0.41
N ARG A 187 20.13 13.75 -1.18
CA ARG A 187 20.49 13.59 -2.60
C ARG A 187 20.04 14.74 -3.49
N LEU A 188 18.86 15.31 -3.24
CA LEU A 188 18.35 16.45 -4.01
C LEU A 188 19.25 17.67 -3.79
N VAL A 189 19.60 17.93 -2.55
CA VAL A 189 20.51 19.01 -2.17
C VAL A 189 21.92 18.77 -2.72
N GLU A 190 22.42 17.53 -2.69
CA GLU A 190 23.70 17.17 -3.30
C GLU A 190 23.69 17.42 -4.82
N ALA A 191 22.59 17.07 -5.51
CA ALA A 191 22.43 17.36 -6.94
C ALA A 191 22.44 18.87 -7.19
N ILE A 192 21.68 19.65 -6.41
CA ILE A 192 21.71 21.12 -6.49
C ILE A 192 23.12 21.66 -6.25
N GLY A 193 23.85 21.11 -5.27
CA GLY A 193 25.21 21.50 -4.93
C GLY A 193 26.25 21.23 -6.03
N GLY A 194 25.92 20.43 -7.05
CA GLY A 194 26.72 20.23 -8.26
C GLY A 194 26.58 21.36 -9.29
N HIS A 195 25.56 22.22 -9.17
CA HIS A 195 25.21 23.27 -10.14
C HIS A 195 25.36 24.68 -9.56
N ARG A 196 26.52 24.95 -8.94
CA ARG A 196 26.77 26.17 -8.14
C ARG A 196 26.74 27.50 -8.90
N LEU A 197 26.91 27.47 -10.23
CA LEU A 197 26.82 28.68 -11.07
C LEU A 197 25.38 29.21 -11.13
N ASP A 198 24.40 28.31 -11.08
CA ASP A 198 22.97 28.63 -11.18
C ASP A 198 22.26 28.58 -9.83
N VAL A 199 22.71 27.72 -8.91
CA VAL A 199 22.18 27.66 -7.53
C VAL A 199 23.36 27.51 -6.56
N PRO A 200 23.94 28.63 -6.08
CA PRO A 200 25.12 28.62 -5.19
C PRO A 200 24.98 27.78 -3.94
N PHE A 201 23.79 27.77 -3.34
CA PHE A 201 23.44 26.95 -2.19
C PHE A 201 21.95 26.65 -2.17
N ALA A 202 21.54 25.61 -1.46
CA ALA A 202 20.14 25.32 -1.19
C ALA A 202 19.94 24.61 0.15
N ALA A 203 18.74 24.70 0.72
CA ALA A 203 18.31 23.94 1.88
C ALA A 203 16.83 23.56 1.77
N ILE A 204 16.51 22.34 2.21
CA ILE A 204 15.14 21.82 2.23
C ILE A 204 14.68 21.77 3.68
N TYR A 205 13.55 22.42 3.93
CA TYR A 205 12.81 22.36 5.18
C TYR A 205 11.52 21.59 4.96
N LEU A 206 11.19 20.69 5.88
CA LEU A 206 9.90 19.98 5.86
C LEU A 206 9.03 20.42 7.03
N ARG A 207 7.72 20.49 6.78
CA ARG A 207 6.74 20.83 7.81
C ARG A 207 6.45 19.62 8.70
N GLU A 208 6.58 19.81 10.01
CA GLU A 208 6.17 18.88 11.05
C GLU A 208 5.31 19.64 12.08
N GLY A 209 3.99 19.42 12.04
CA GLY A 209 3.04 20.17 12.85
C GLY A 209 3.10 21.69 12.55
N SER A 210 3.37 22.48 13.59
CA SER A 210 3.49 23.94 13.50
C SER A 210 4.93 24.44 13.32
N ALA A 211 5.88 23.55 13.01
CA ALA A 211 7.28 23.90 12.81
C ALA A 211 7.79 23.47 11.42
N LEU A 212 8.83 24.13 10.95
CA LEU A 212 9.62 23.76 9.77
C LEU A 212 10.99 23.27 10.25
N HIS A 213 11.37 22.07 9.87
CA HIS A 213 12.65 21.46 10.23
C HIS A 213 13.56 21.37 9.03
N ARG A 214 14.80 21.84 9.15
CA ARG A 214 15.82 21.67 8.12
C ARG A 214 16.22 20.21 8.04
N VAL A 215 15.99 19.60 6.89
CA VAL A 215 16.29 18.17 6.66
C VAL A 215 17.59 17.99 5.89
N ALA A 216 17.92 18.91 4.99
CA ALA A 216 19.17 18.88 4.23
C ALA A 216 19.59 20.29 3.78
N CYS A 217 20.89 20.53 3.60
CA CYS A 217 21.44 21.75 3.02
C CYS A 217 22.76 21.50 2.27
N THR A 218 23.07 22.36 1.29
CA THR A 218 24.24 22.19 0.42
C THR A 218 25.53 22.50 1.17
N GLY A 219 26.45 21.54 1.25
CA GLY A 219 27.74 21.70 1.91
C GLY A 219 27.64 21.72 3.44
N ASP A 220 28.68 21.22 4.11
CA ASP A 220 28.61 20.89 5.54
C ASP A 220 29.06 22.02 6.49
N GLY A 221 29.31 23.25 5.98
CA GLY A 221 29.93 24.32 6.77
C GLY A 221 29.12 25.63 6.83
N PRO A 222 29.36 26.58 5.91
CA PRO A 222 28.86 27.95 6.03
C PRO A 222 27.33 28.05 5.91
N VAL A 223 26.72 27.23 5.06
CA VAL A 223 25.26 27.22 4.85
C VAL A 223 24.56 26.64 6.08
N ALA A 224 25.06 25.51 6.59
CA ALA A 224 24.50 24.84 7.76
C ALA A 224 24.59 25.68 9.04
N ALA A 225 25.64 26.50 9.18
CA ALA A 225 25.88 27.34 10.36
C ALA A 225 24.95 28.56 10.46
N VAL A 226 24.47 29.08 9.32
CA VAL A 226 23.71 30.34 9.26
C VAL A 226 22.21 30.08 9.15
N LEU A 227 21.82 29.00 8.48
CA LEU A 227 20.41 28.61 8.37
C LEU A 227 19.94 27.93 9.67
N PRO A 228 18.74 28.27 10.18
CA PRO A 228 18.21 27.65 11.40
C PRO A 228 17.88 26.16 11.20
N ASP A 229 18.06 25.33 12.23
CA ASP A 229 17.64 23.93 12.20
C ASP A 229 16.12 23.77 12.31
N VAL A 230 15.47 24.65 13.08
CA VAL A 230 14.03 24.63 13.33
C VAL A 230 13.50 26.06 13.24
N VAL A 231 12.39 26.23 12.52
CA VAL A 231 11.67 27.49 12.40
C VAL A 231 10.24 27.31 12.90
N VAL A 232 9.86 28.20 13.82
CA VAL A 232 8.50 28.39 14.35
C VAL A 232 8.06 29.81 14.04
N ASP A 233 6.76 30.09 14.17
CA ASP A 233 6.11 31.35 13.80
C ASP A 233 6.95 32.61 14.09
N GLY A 234 7.13 33.45 13.07
CA GLY A 234 7.79 34.75 13.19
C GLY A 234 9.23 34.90 12.67
N ASP A 235 9.77 33.99 11.85
CA ASP A 235 11.10 34.17 11.24
C ASP A 235 11.12 35.25 10.13
N PRO A 236 11.71 36.44 10.36
CA PRO A 236 11.79 37.49 9.36
C PRO A 236 13.07 37.40 8.52
N ALA A 237 14.09 36.63 8.94
CA ALA A 237 15.43 36.70 8.36
C ALA A 237 15.53 35.95 7.04
N TRP A 238 14.96 34.75 6.98
CA TRP A 238 15.03 33.89 5.79
C TRP A 238 13.69 33.72 5.07
N GLY A 239 12.62 34.39 5.53
CA GLY A 239 11.29 34.30 4.93
C GLY A 239 10.69 32.89 4.95
N LEU A 240 11.26 31.98 5.75
CA LEU A 240 10.91 30.56 5.77
C LEU A 240 9.46 30.33 6.19
N TRP A 241 8.98 31.09 7.18
CA TRP A 241 7.61 30.95 7.65
C TRP A 241 6.58 31.41 6.61
N ALA A 242 6.83 32.55 5.95
CA ALA A 242 5.98 33.07 4.88
C ALA A 242 5.93 32.10 3.68
N ALA A 243 7.08 31.55 3.29
CA ALA A 243 7.16 30.49 2.28
C ALA A 243 6.45 29.21 2.72
N GLY A 244 6.54 28.85 4.00
CA GLY A 244 5.78 27.74 4.56
C GLY A 244 4.26 27.95 4.52
N GLY A 245 3.79 29.19 4.44
CA GLY A 245 2.40 29.57 4.23
C GLY A 245 1.99 29.69 2.75
N GLY A 246 2.88 29.38 1.81
CA GLY A 246 2.60 29.39 0.37
C GLY A 246 3.12 30.60 -0.40
N ALA A 247 3.81 31.56 0.24
CA ALA A 247 4.29 32.77 -0.42
C ALA A 247 5.79 32.73 -0.72
N THR A 248 6.17 32.83 -2.00
CA THR A 248 7.59 32.97 -2.38
C THR A 248 8.17 34.28 -1.81
N THR A 249 9.28 34.20 -1.10
CA THR A 249 9.93 35.34 -0.44
C THR A 249 11.36 35.53 -0.95
N GLU A 250 11.72 36.77 -1.28
CA GLU A 250 13.10 37.15 -1.59
C GLU A 250 13.82 37.62 -0.33
N VAL A 251 15.04 37.14 -0.15
CA VAL A 251 15.89 37.44 1.00
C VAL A 251 17.12 38.19 0.47
N HIS A 252 17.22 39.47 0.81
CA HIS A 252 18.37 40.31 0.43
C HIS A 252 19.34 40.44 1.60
N GLY A 253 20.59 40.79 1.30
CA GLY A 253 21.62 41.00 2.33
C GLY A 253 22.21 39.69 2.88
N VAL A 254 22.10 38.58 2.15
CA VAL A 254 22.62 37.26 2.55
C VAL A 254 24.12 37.33 2.91
N ALA A 255 24.88 38.15 2.19
CA ALA A 255 26.30 38.39 2.44
C ALA A 255 26.63 38.95 3.85
N GLN A 256 25.64 39.50 4.56
CA GLN A 256 25.81 39.96 5.95
C GLN A 256 25.87 38.81 6.95
N TRP A 257 25.28 37.66 6.60
CA TRP A 257 25.22 36.48 7.45
C TRP A 257 26.15 35.36 6.97
N MET A 258 26.38 35.27 5.67
CA MET A 258 27.19 34.23 5.05
C MET A 258 28.01 34.77 3.87
N THR A 259 29.34 34.65 3.95
CA THR A 259 30.24 34.93 2.81
C THR A 259 30.48 33.67 2.01
N LEU A 260 29.62 33.41 1.03
CA LEU A 260 29.77 32.28 0.09
C LEU A 260 30.14 32.83 -1.30
N PRO A 261 31.39 32.65 -1.78
CA PRO A 261 31.77 33.01 -3.14
C PRO A 261 31.05 32.10 -4.14
N ALA A 262 30.47 32.70 -5.18
CA ALA A 262 29.67 31.99 -6.17
C ALA A 262 29.61 32.74 -7.52
N GLY A 263 28.89 32.13 -8.47
CA GLY A 263 28.80 32.62 -9.85
C GLY A 263 30.10 32.41 -10.63
N ALA A 264 30.18 32.99 -11.82
CA ALA A 264 31.34 32.86 -12.68
C ALA A 264 32.61 33.57 -12.15
N PHE A 265 32.45 34.43 -11.13
CA PHE A 265 33.47 35.38 -10.68
C PHE A 265 33.76 35.32 -9.19
N ASP A 266 33.33 34.27 -8.49
CA ASP A 266 33.55 34.07 -7.05
C ASP A 266 33.10 35.26 -6.17
N GLU A 267 32.01 35.92 -6.57
CA GLU A 267 31.44 37.04 -5.82
C GLU A 267 30.55 36.53 -4.67
N PRO A 268 30.43 37.29 -3.57
CA PRO A 268 29.60 36.86 -2.43
C PRO A 268 28.12 36.86 -2.80
N VAL A 269 27.41 35.78 -2.48
CA VAL A 269 25.96 35.69 -2.67
C VAL A 269 25.22 36.74 -1.85
N ALA A 270 24.53 37.67 -2.51
CA ALA A 270 23.83 38.77 -1.87
C ALA A 270 22.32 38.51 -1.68
N THR A 271 21.72 37.62 -2.49
CA THR A 271 20.28 37.36 -2.51
C THR A 271 19.99 35.86 -2.46
N ALA A 272 18.90 35.48 -1.80
CA ALA A 272 18.33 34.14 -1.81
C ALA A 272 16.81 34.21 -2.02
N VAL A 273 16.20 33.08 -2.35
CA VAL A 273 14.76 32.91 -2.52
C VAL A 273 14.27 31.74 -1.66
N ALA A 274 13.21 31.96 -0.90
CA ALA A 274 12.49 30.93 -0.15
C ALA A 274 11.19 30.60 -0.90
N LEU A 275 11.04 29.34 -1.32
CA LEU A 275 9.94 28.87 -2.15
C LEU A 275 9.13 27.79 -1.42
N PRO A 276 7.78 27.85 -1.46
CA PRO A 276 6.95 26.75 -0.97
C PRO A 276 7.19 25.48 -1.78
N LEU A 277 7.23 24.33 -1.11
CA LEU A 277 7.17 23.03 -1.75
C LEU A 277 5.70 22.61 -1.90
N PRO A 278 5.13 22.63 -3.12
CA PRO A 278 3.70 22.40 -3.31
C PRO A 278 3.27 20.98 -2.89
N SER A 279 2.15 20.93 -2.21
CA SER A 279 1.39 19.75 -1.79
C SER A 279 0.16 19.54 -2.70
N ALA A 280 -0.54 18.42 -2.54
CA ALA A 280 -1.85 18.22 -3.16
C ALA A 280 -2.94 19.12 -2.55
N GLU A 281 -2.77 19.50 -1.28
CA GLU A 281 -3.66 20.44 -0.58
C GLU A 281 -3.13 21.87 -0.76
N ALA A 282 -3.89 22.73 -1.43
CA ALA A 282 -3.44 24.06 -1.86
C ALA A 282 -2.93 24.98 -0.73
N ASP A 283 -3.39 24.78 0.50
CA ASP A 283 -3.07 25.65 1.65
C ASP A 283 -2.06 25.03 2.64
N GLN A 284 -1.47 23.86 2.33
CA GLN A 284 -0.52 23.19 3.23
C GLN A 284 0.75 22.69 2.50
N PRO A 285 1.67 23.59 2.12
CA PRO A 285 2.95 23.20 1.53
C PRO A 285 3.65 22.11 2.34
N LEU A 286 4.29 21.17 1.64
CA LEU A 286 5.05 20.08 2.26
C LEU A 286 6.23 20.58 3.11
N GLY A 287 6.70 21.79 2.77
CA GLY A 287 7.92 22.37 3.28
C GLY A 287 8.33 23.61 2.48
N VAL A 288 9.61 23.97 2.59
CA VAL A 288 10.20 25.14 1.93
C VAL A 288 11.56 24.77 1.34
N LEU A 289 11.83 25.24 0.13
CA LEU A 289 13.16 25.25 -0.49
C LEU A 289 13.74 26.66 -0.38
N VAL A 290 14.87 26.81 0.32
CA VAL A 290 15.67 28.04 0.24
C VAL A 290 16.78 27.81 -0.77
N ALA A 291 16.99 28.75 -1.68
CA ALA A 291 18.03 28.68 -2.69
C ALA A 291 18.74 30.03 -2.87
N GLY A 292 20.06 30.02 -2.97
CA GLY A 292 20.86 31.20 -3.29
C GLY A 292 20.68 31.64 -4.74
N VAL A 293 20.76 32.95 -4.98
CA VAL A 293 20.75 33.54 -6.32
C VAL A 293 22.19 33.83 -6.75
N SER A 294 22.55 33.43 -7.97
CA SER A 294 23.89 33.66 -8.52
C SER A 294 24.19 35.17 -8.58
N PRO A 295 25.33 35.64 -8.05
CA PRO A 295 25.69 37.06 -8.08
C PRO A 295 25.97 37.56 -9.51
N SER A 296 26.32 36.66 -10.43
CA SER A 296 26.63 36.98 -11.82
C SER A 296 25.39 37.14 -12.71
N ARG A 297 24.18 37.10 -12.13
CA ARG A 297 22.90 37.14 -12.86
C ARG A 297 21.85 37.95 -12.10
N ALA A 298 21.08 38.76 -12.83
CA ALA A 298 19.89 39.40 -12.28
C ALA A 298 18.79 38.37 -11.99
N LEU A 299 18.03 38.57 -10.90
CA LEU A 299 16.83 37.78 -10.57
C LEU A 299 15.63 38.23 -11.42
N ASP A 300 15.73 38.01 -12.72
CA ASP A 300 14.69 38.26 -13.72
C ASP A 300 13.56 37.21 -13.65
N GLU A 301 12.52 37.40 -14.47
CA GLU A 301 11.36 36.49 -14.51
C GLU A 301 11.73 35.06 -14.96
N ALA A 302 12.73 34.92 -15.84
CA ALA A 302 13.18 33.61 -16.30
C ALA A 302 13.88 32.84 -15.17
N TYR A 303 14.71 33.52 -14.39
CA TYR A 303 15.40 32.94 -13.24
C TYR A 303 14.42 32.61 -12.10
N ARG A 304 13.44 33.48 -11.85
CA ARG A 304 12.33 33.19 -10.91
C ARG A 304 11.52 31.98 -11.34
N SER A 305 11.24 31.86 -12.63
CA SER A 305 10.53 30.70 -13.19
C SER A 305 11.34 29.42 -12.98
N PHE A 306 12.65 29.45 -13.24
CA PHE A 306 13.54 28.32 -12.95
C PHE A 306 13.49 27.87 -11.48
N PHE A 307 13.55 28.80 -10.52
CA PHE A 307 13.44 28.43 -9.10
C PHE A 307 12.09 27.80 -8.72
N HIS A 308 10.99 28.25 -9.34
CA HIS A 308 9.69 27.61 -9.12
C HIS A 308 9.68 26.16 -9.65
N LEU A 309 10.25 25.93 -10.82
CA LEU A 309 10.38 24.59 -11.40
C LEU A 309 11.26 23.69 -10.54
N LEU A 310 12.35 24.25 -10.01
CA LEU A 310 13.21 23.56 -9.05
C LEU A 310 12.43 23.11 -7.81
N ALA A 311 11.66 24.02 -7.21
CA ALA A 311 10.81 23.70 -6.05
C ALA A 311 9.74 22.64 -6.37
N GLN A 312 9.15 22.68 -7.56
CA GLN A 312 8.19 21.67 -8.03
C GLN A 312 8.84 20.28 -8.15
N GLN A 313 10.03 20.18 -8.74
CA GLN A 313 10.74 18.90 -8.87
C GLN A 313 11.11 18.32 -7.50
N VAL A 314 11.59 19.16 -6.59
CA VAL A 314 11.85 18.75 -5.19
C VAL A 314 10.57 18.25 -4.53
N ALA A 315 9.45 18.95 -4.69
CA ALA A 315 8.17 18.55 -4.11
C ALA A 315 7.65 17.20 -4.67
N VAL A 316 7.79 16.96 -5.98
CA VAL A 316 7.45 15.67 -6.60
C VAL A 316 8.27 14.54 -5.99
N ALA A 317 9.58 14.71 -5.87
CA ALA A 317 10.46 13.72 -5.26
C ALA A 317 10.08 13.43 -3.80
N MET A 318 9.72 14.47 -3.03
CA MET A 318 9.26 14.34 -1.64
C MET A 318 7.95 13.58 -1.49
N ARG A 319 6.95 13.86 -2.35
CA ARG A 319 5.68 13.11 -2.33
C ARG A 319 5.90 11.63 -2.61
N ASN A 320 6.75 11.31 -3.57
CA ASN A 320 7.06 9.92 -3.91
C ASN A 320 7.77 9.20 -2.77
N ALA A 321 8.73 9.85 -2.10
CA ALA A 321 9.44 9.28 -0.95
C ALA A 321 8.49 9.03 0.24
N ARG A 322 7.63 10.01 0.60
CA ARG A 322 6.64 9.86 1.69
C ARG A 322 5.65 8.72 1.41
N ALA A 323 5.10 8.67 0.20
CA ALA A 323 4.15 7.63 -0.19
C ALA A 323 4.78 6.22 -0.10
N TYR A 324 6.03 6.08 -0.53
CA TYR A 324 6.76 4.81 -0.45
C TYR A 324 7.01 4.38 1.02
N GLU A 325 7.42 5.31 1.88
CA GLU A 325 7.69 5.03 3.29
C GLU A 325 6.43 4.61 4.06
N GLU A 326 5.29 5.29 3.81
CA GLU A 326 4.00 4.91 4.40
C GLU A 326 3.56 3.51 3.99
N GLU A 327 3.70 3.17 2.71
CA GLU A 327 3.33 1.84 2.19
C GLU A 327 4.19 0.74 2.82
N ARG A 328 5.50 0.99 2.95
CA ARG A 328 6.42 0.07 3.65
C ARG A 328 5.98 -0.14 5.10
N ARG A 329 5.66 0.94 5.82
CA ARG A 329 5.27 0.89 7.23
C ARG A 329 3.97 0.11 7.44
N ARG A 330 3.01 0.24 6.51
CA ARG A 330 1.76 -0.55 6.51
C ARG A 330 2.04 -2.04 6.27
N ALA A 331 2.89 -2.37 5.30
CA ALA A 331 3.25 -3.76 5.02
C ALA A 331 3.97 -4.43 6.20
N GLU A 332 4.89 -3.72 6.86
CA GLU A 332 5.59 -4.20 8.05
C GLU A 332 4.61 -4.44 9.22
N ALA A 333 3.67 -3.52 9.46
CA ALA A 333 2.65 -3.68 10.50
C ALA A 333 1.73 -4.89 10.25
N LEU A 334 1.32 -5.12 9.00
CA LEU A 334 0.52 -6.29 8.62
C LEU A 334 1.28 -7.60 8.83
N ALA A 335 2.57 -7.63 8.46
CA ALA A 335 3.42 -8.81 8.65
C ALA A 335 3.61 -9.14 10.13
N GLU A 336 3.76 -8.12 10.99
CA GLU A 336 3.90 -8.33 12.43
C GLU A 336 2.62 -8.86 13.05
N LEU A 337 1.46 -8.33 12.64
CA LEU A 337 0.16 -8.81 13.10
C LEU A 337 -0.07 -10.29 12.73
N ASP A 338 0.34 -10.70 11.53
CA ASP A 338 0.25 -12.10 11.10
C ASP A 338 1.17 -13.05 11.90
N ARG A 339 2.39 -12.61 12.22
CA ARG A 339 3.31 -13.35 13.10
C ARG A 339 2.75 -13.54 14.50
N VAL A 340 2.25 -12.46 15.12
CA VAL A 340 1.62 -12.51 16.45
C VAL A 340 0.43 -13.46 16.45
N LYS A 341 -0.44 -13.37 15.43
CA LYS A 341 -1.58 -14.28 15.26
C LYS A 341 -1.14 -15.74 15.21
N THR A 342 -0.14 -16.08 14.39
CA THR A 342 0.41 -17.44 14.31
C THR A 342 0.93 -17.96 15.65
N SER A 343 1.76 -17.15 16.33
CA SER A 343 2.42 -17.57 17.57
C SER A 343 1.40 -17.81 18.69
N PHE A 344 0.38 -16.95 18.77
CA PHE A 344 -0.73 -17.09 19.72
C PHE A 344 -1.41 -18.48 19.61
N PHE A 345 -1.83 -18.89 18.41
CA PHE A 345 -2.50 -20.19 18.25
C PHE A 345 -1.58 -21.38 18.56
N THR A 346 -0.30 -21.28 18.21
CA THR A 346 0.67 -22.36 18.48
C THR A 346 0.91 -22.56 19.98
N ASN A 347 1.08 -21.47 20.73
CA ASN A 347 1.34 -21.55 22.18
C ASN A 347 0.10 -22.01 22.95
N VAL A 348 -1.08 -21.45 22.62
CA VAL A 348 -2.37 -21.80 23.24
C VAL A 348 -2.69 -23.29 23.08
N SER A 349 -2.26 -23.90 21.98
CA SER A 349 -2.38 -25.36 21.75
C SER A 349 -1.79 -26.20 22.88
N HIS A 350 -0.56 -25.87 23.25
CA HIS A 350 0.24 -26.64 24.19
C HIS A 350 -0.30 -26.46 25.62
N GLU A 351 -0.71 -25.22 25.92
CA GLU A 351 -1.35 -24.85 27.18
C GLU A 351 -2.70 -25.55 27.39
N PHE A 352 -3.49 -25.80 26.34
CA PHE A 352 -4.74 -26.56 26.47
C PHE A 352 -4.55 -28.08 26.46
N ARG A 353 -3.61 -28.62 25.69
CA ARG A 353 -3.41 -30.07 25.57
C ARG A 353 -2.91 -30.69 26.88
N THR A 354 -2.00 -30.01 27.58
CA THR A 354 -1.39 -30.51 28.82
C THR A 354 -2.42 -30.81 29.93
N PRO A 355 -3.27 -29.86 30.36
CA PRO A 355 -4.27 -30.12 31.40
C PRO A 355 -5.30 -31.16 30.96
N LEU A 356 -5.67 -31.19 29.67
CA LEU A 356 -6.59 -32.19 29.13
C LEU A 356 -6.03 -33.60 29.22
N THR A 357 -4.76 -33.80 28.88
CA THR A 357 -4.09 -35.10 29.02
C THR A 357 -4.04 -35.53 30.49
N LEU A 358 -3.76 -34.59 31.41
CA LEU A 358 -3.73 -34.84 32.86
C LEU A 358 -5.11 -35.12 33.47
N MET A 359 -6.20 -34.73 32.81
CA MET A 359 -7.55 -35.13 33.19
C MET A 359 -7.93 -36.49 32.58
N LEU A 360 -7.65 -36.69 31.28
CA LEU A 360 -8.09 -37.88 30.55
C LEU A 360 -7.43 -39.18 31.01
N GLY A 361 -6.14 -39.16 31.33
CA GLY A 361 -5.42 -40.33 31.82
C GLY A 361 -6.06 -40.91 33.08
N PRO A 362 -6.10 -40.15 34.20
CA PRO A 362 -6.70 -40.62 35.45
C PRO A 362 -8.18 -41.01 35.34
N LEU A 363 -8.97 -40.30 34.52
CA LEU A 363 -10.37 -40.64 34.30
C LEU A 363 -10.53 -41.97 33.55
N THR A 364 -9.65 -42.26 32.59
CA THR A 364 -9.66 -43.51 31.83
C THR A 364 -9.20 -44.67 32.72
N ASP A 365 -8.12 -44.48 33.48
CA ASP A 365 -7.59 -45.47 34.42
C ASP A 365 -8.64 -45.85 35.48
N ALA A 366 -9.35 -44.87 36.04
CA ALA A 366 -10.37 -45.11 37.06
C ALA A 366 -11.61 -45.88 36.53
N LEU A 367 -11.94 -45.75 35.24
CA LEU A 367 -13.03 -46.52 34.61
C LEU A 367 -12.60 -47.93 34.20
N ALA A 368 -11.30 -48.12 33.94
CA ALA A 368 -10.69 -49.40 33.56
C ALA A 368 -10.18 -50.21 34.76
N ASP A 369 -10.19 -49.67 35.99
CA ASP A 369 -9.76 -50.39 37.19
C ASP A 369 -10.73 -51.53 37.55
N GLU A 370 -10.33 -52.76 37.21
CA GLU A 370 -11.06 -53.98 37.55
C GLU A 370 -10.81 -54.46 38.99
N ARG A 371 -9.75 -53.98 39.66
CA ARG A 371 -9.38 -54.41 41.03
C ARG A 371 -10.15 -53.63 42.09
N HIS A 372 -10.37 -52.34 41.87
CA HIS A 372 -11.17 -51.48 42.73
C HIS A 372 -12.22 -50.70 41.91
N PRO A 373 -13.24 -51.40 41.39
CA PRO A 373 -14.22 -50.77 40.51
C PRO A 373 -14.99 -49.67 41.24
N LEU A 374 -15.18 -48.55 40.55
CA LEU A 374 -15.99 -47.44 41.05
C LEU A 374 -17.44 -47.90 41.30
N PRO A 375 -18.07 -47.46 42.41
CA PRO A 375 -19.50 -47.63 42.61
C PRO A 375 -20.30 -47.07 41.42
N PRO A 376 -21.47 -47.63 41.08
CA PRO A 376 -22.22 -47.27 39.86
C PRO A 376 -22.41 -45.76 39.66
N GLU A 377 -22.78 -45.01 40.70
CA GLU A 377 -22.96 -43.56 40.63
C GLU A 377 -21.66 -42.78 40.36
N GLN A 378 -20.53 -43.26 40.89
CA GLN A 378 -19.23 -42.62 40.68
C GLN A 378 -18.67 -42.98 39.30
N ARG A 379 -18.87 -44.22 38.85
CA ARG A 379 -18.51 -44.66 37.50
C ARG A 379 -19.19 -43.79 36.44
N GLU A 380 -20.48 -43.51 36.61
CA GLU A 380 -21.23 -42.64 35.71
C GLU A 380 -20.67 -41.21 35.69
N ARG A 381 -20.36 -40.62 36.86
CA ARG A 381 -19.77 -39.27 36.96
C ARG A 381 -18.40 -39.18 36.30
N VAL A 382 -17.55 -40.18 36.52
CA VAL A 382 -16.20 -40.26 35.92
C VAL A 382 -16.30 -40.46 34.41
N ASP A 383 -17.25 -41.28 33.93
CA ASP A 383 -17.49 -41.45 32.49
C ASP A 383 -18.00 -40.16 31.82
N THR A 384 -18.93 -39.44 32.44
CA THR A 384 -19.35 -38.12 31.97
C THR A 384 -18.18 -37.13 31.91
N ALA A 385 -17.32 -37.09 32.94
CA ALA A 385 -16.14 -36.22 32.94
C ALA A 385 -15.16 -36.61 31.82
N ARG A 386 -14.93 -37.91 31.61
CA ARG A 386 -14.06 -38.41 30.53
C ARG A 386 -14.60 -38.03 29.16
N ARG A 387 -15.90 -38.26 28.89
CA ARG A 387 -16.56 -37.89 27.64
C ARG A 387 -16.42 -36.39 27.33
N ASN A 388 -16.62 -35.53 28.34
CA ASN A 388 -16.48 -34.07 28.18
C ASN A 388 -15.02 -33.65 27.94
N ALA A 389 -14.05 -34.22 28.66
CA ALA A 389 -12.63 -33.94 28.44
C ALA A 389 -12.15 -34.41 27.05
N THR A 390 -12.63 -35.57 26.58
CA THR A 390 -12.32 -36.07 25.23
C THR A 390 -12.89 -35.14 24.16
N ARG A 391 -14.13 -34.66 24.35
CA ARG A 391 -14.75 -33.71 23.43
C ARG A 391 -14.00 -32.39 23.34
N LEU A 392 -13.53 -31.86 24.47
CA LEU A 392 -12.74 -30.62 24.50
C LEU A 392 -11.39 -30.82 23.78
N LEU A 393 -10.74 -31.98 23.96
CA LEU A 393 -9.51 -32.32 23.24
C LEU A 393 -9.73 -32.38 21.73
N THR A 394 -10.84 -32.99 21.27
CA THR A 394 -11.20 -33.01 19.85
C THR A 394 -11.40 -31.61 19.30
N LEU A 395 -12.11 -30.73 20.02
CA LEU A 395 -12.33 -29.34 19.62
C LEU A 395 -11.01 -28.58 19.47
N VAL A 396 -10.13 -28.68 20.48
CA VAL A 396 -8.80 -28.06 20.45
C VAL A 396 -8.03 -28.57 19.24
N ASN A 397 -7.90 -29.88 19.05
CA ASN A 397 -7.16 -30.43 17.91
C ASN A 397 -7.74 -30.03 16.54
N SER A 398 -9.07 -29.91 16.41
CA SER A 398 -9.70 -29.41 15.17
C SER A 398 -9.37 -27.93 14.91
N LEU A 399 -9.40 -27.07 15.93
CA LEU A 399 -9.04 -25.66 15.80
C LEU A 399 -7.57 -25.48 15.38
N LEU A 400 -6.68 -26.34 15.86
CA LEU A 400 -5.26 -26.28 15.54
C LEU A 400 -4.93 -26.80 14.14
N THR A 401 -5.59 -27.89 13.75
CA THR A 401 -5.52 -28.41 12.38
C THR A 401 -5.93 -27.30 11.41
N PHE A 402 -7.00 -26.58 11.76
CA PHE A 402 -7.51 -25.45 10.99
C PHE A 402 -6.51 -24.27 10.93
N SER A 403 -5.97 -23.82 12.07
CA SER A 403 -4.97 -22.74 12.11
C SER A 403 -3.69 -23.08 11.32
N SER A 404 -3.29 -24.36 11.31
CA SER A 404 -2.14 -24.84 10.53
C SER A 404 -2.40 -24.84 9.02
N LEU A 405 -3.65 -25.12 8.60
CA LEU A 405 -4.09 -25.07 7.21
C LEU A 405 -4.13 -23.63 6.68
N GLU A 406 -4.72 -22.68 7.43
CA GLU A 406 -4.76 -21.25 7.04
C GLU A 406 -3.37 -20.64 6.84
N ALA A 407 -2.43 -21.02 7.70
CA ALA A 407 -1.07 -20.50 7.64
C ALA A 407 -0.21 -21.16 6.56
N GLY A 408 -0.77 -22.05 5.74
CA GLY A 408 -0.05 -22.79 4.70
C GLY A 408 1.04 -23.73 5.23
N ARG A 409 1.00 -24.08 6.53
CA ARG A 409 2.00 -24.93 7.19
C ARG A 409 1.64 -26.41 7.17
N ALA A 410 0.38 -26.75 6.93
CA ALA A 410 -0.07 -28.11 6.75
C ALA A 410 0.51 -28.68 5.45
N ARG A 411 1.08 -29.89 5.52
CA ARG A 411 1.60 -30.63 4.37
C ARG A 411 0.79 -31.91 4.22
N SER A 412 0.32 -32.19 3.00
CA SER A 412 -0.24 -33.49 2.65
C SER A 412 0.90 -34.48 2.40
N ARG A 413 0.91 -35.60 3.13
CA ARG A 413 1.86 -36.70 2.92
C ARG A 413 1.26 -37.70 1.96
N ALA A 414 1.33 -37.40 0.66
CA ALA A 414 0.72 -38.23 -0.37
C ALA A 414 1.40 -39.61 -0.47
N GLN A 415 0.62 -40.67 -0.32
CA GLN A 415 1.03 -42.06 -0.43
C GLN A 415 0.14 -42.78 -1.43
N GLN A 416 0.65 -43.82 -2.10
CA GLN A 416 -0.21 -44.68 -2.92
C GLN A 416 -1.13 -45.50 -2.01
N VAL A 417 -2.44 -45.36 -2.22
CA VAL A 417 -3.46 -46.04 -1.44
C VAL A 417 -4.48 -46.70 -2.36
N ASP A 418 -4.95 -47.89 -1.98
CA ASP A 418 -6.17 -48.46 -2.54
C ASP A 418 -7.36 -47.68 -1.96
N LEU A 419 -7.72 -46.60 -2.64
CA LEU A 419 -8.73 -45.68 -2.14
C LEU A 419 -10.14 -46.31 -2.08
N PRO A 420 -10.57 -47.14 -3.04
CA PRO A 420 -11.79 -47.94 -2.91
C PRO A 420 -11.82 -48.81 -1.66
N GLU A 421 -10.75 -49.58 -1.39
CA GLU A 421 -10.67 -50.46 -0.22
C GLU A 421 -10.71 -49.65 1.08
N LEU A 422 -9.87 -48.62 1.20
CA LEU A 422 -9.84 -47.74 2.38
C LEU A 422 -11.20 -47.06 2.63
N THR A 423 -11.86 -46.57 1.57
CA THR A 423 -13.17 -45.91 1.71
C THR A 423 -14.25 -46.90 2.15
N ALA A 424 -14.23 -48.12 1.61
CA ALA A 424 -15.15 -49.18 1.97
C ALA A 424 -14.95 -49.64 3.43
N GLU A 425 -13.70 -49.77 3.87
CA GLU A 425 -13.36 -50.10 5.26
C GLU A 425 -13.87 -49.02 6.23
N LEU A 426 -13.57 -47.75 5.96
CA LEU A 426 -14.01 -46.62 6.78
C LEU A 426 -15.53 -46.53 6.87
N ALA A 427 -16.25 -46.72 5.75
CA ALA A 427 -17.71 -46.80 5.75
C ALA A 427 -18.22 -48.02 6.54
N GLY A 428 -17.53 -49.16 6.42
CA GLY A 428 -17.85 -50.40 7.13
C GLY A 428 -17.86 -50.22 8.65
N VAL A 429 -16.97 -49.41 9.20
CA VAL A 429 -16.92 -49.09 10.64
C VAL A 429 -18.23 -48.45 11.14
N PHE A 430 -18.94 -47.68 10.29
CA PHE A 430 -20.22 -47.04 10.65
C PHE A 430 -21.42 -47.98 10.51
N ARG A 431 -21.29 -49.17 9.91
CA ARG A 431 -22.42 -50.08 9.63
C ARG A 431 -23.27 -50.38 10.87
N SER A 432 -22.62 -50.76 11.97
CA SER A 432 -23.32 -51.05 13.24
C SER A 432 -24.03 -49.84 13.83
N ALA A 433 -23.48 -48.63 13.67
CA ALA A 433 -24.11 -47.39 14.13
C ALA A 433 -25.34 -47.04 13.28
N VAL A 434 -25.22 -47.15 11.96
CA VAL A 434 -26.28 -46.87 10.98
C VAL A 434 -27.44 -47.87 11.12
N GLU A 435 -27.15 -49.16 11.27
CA GLU A 435 -28.17 -50.21 11.43
C GLU A 435 -28.91 -50.08 12.77
N ARG A 436 -28.20 -49.80 13.87
CA ARG A 436 -28.83 -49.50 15.17
C ARG A 436 -29.72 -48.25 15.12
N ALA A 437 -29.39 -47.29 14.26
CA ALA A 437 -30.21 -46.11 14.02
C ALA A 437 -31.46 -46.38 13.16
N GLY A 438 -31.67 -47.63 12.69
CA GLY A 438 -32.78 -48.02 11.83
C GLY A 438 -32.61 -47.64 10.35
N LEU A 439 -31.38 -47.36 9.91
CA LEU A 439 -31.04 -46.92 8.55
C LEU A 439 -30.33 -48.03 7.78
N ARG A 440 -30.33 -47.96 6.45
CA ARG A 440 -29.52 -48.83 5.58
C ARG A 440 -28.24 -48.14 5.14
N LEU A 441 -27.10 -48.84 5.20
CA LEU A 441 -25.82 -48.37 4.66
C LEU A 441 -25.51 -49.08 3.34
N GLU A 442 -25.46 -48.32 2.25
CA GLU A 442 -25.05 -48.77 0.92
C GLU A 442 -23.63 -48.25 0.61
N VAL A 443 -22.74 -49.12 0.14
CA VAL A 443 -21.36 -48.76 -0.20
C VAL A 443 -21.08 -49.25 -1.61
N ASP A 444 -20.73 -48.33 -2.51
CA ASP A 444 -20.40 -48.59 -3.92
C ASP A 444 -19.05 -47.96 -4.27
N CYS A 445 -17.98 -48.74 -4.13
CA CYS A 445 -16.62 -48.30 -4.40
C CYS A 445 -15.98 -49.23 -5.44
N PRO A 446 -16.30 -49.08 -6.74
CA PRO A 446 -15.69 -49.90 -7.79
C PRO A 446 -14.18 -49.65 -7.90
N PRO A 447 -13.41 -50.63 -8.42
CA PRO A 447 -11.98 -50.46 -8.69
C PRO A 447 -11.70 -49.26 -9.59
N LEU A 448 -10.67 -48.48 -9.25
CA LEU A 448 -10.30 -47.29 -10.02
C LEU A 448 -9.47 -47.65 -11.26
N PRO A 449 -9.58 -46.87 -12.35
CA PRO A 449 -8.85 -47.14 -13.60
C PRO A 449 -7.34 -46.86 -13.51
N ARG A 450 -6.87 -46.24 -12.43
CA ARG A 450 -5.45 -45.90 -12.19
C ARG A 450 -5.15 -45.74 -10.70
N PRO A 451 -3.88 -45.94 -10.28
CA PRO A 451 -3.45 -45.68 -8.91
C PRO A 451 -3.66 -44.22 -8.49
N VAL A 452 -3.92 -44.02 -7.20
CA VAL A 452 -4.17 -42.71 -6.59
C VAL A 452 -3.16 -42.48 -5.47
N ALA A 453 -2.54 -41.30 -5.46
CA ALA A 453 -1.68 -40.85 -4.37
C ALA A 453 -2.33 -39.70 -3.59
N LEU A 454 -2.54 -39.88 -2.29
CA LEU A 454 -3.07 -38.87 -1.36
C LEU A 454 -2.70 -39.21 0.09
N ASP A 455 -2.95 -38.30 1.03
CA ASP A 455 -2.71 -38.53 2.45
C ASP A 455 -3.86 -39.37 3.07
N PRO A 456 -3.60 -40.62 3.52
CA PRO A 456 -4.65 -41.49 4.06
C PRO A 456 -5.34 -40.92 5.31
N ALA A 457 -4.62 -40.13 6.12
CA ALA A 457 -5.18 -39.55 7.34
C ALA A 457 -6.11 -38.37 7.01
N ASN A 458 -5.81 -37.57 5.99
CA ASN A 458 -6.73 -36.53 5.51
C ASN A 458 -7.98 -37.18 4.91
N TRP A 459 -7.83 -38.27 4.17
CA TRP A 459 -8.94 -39.01 3.59
C TRP A 459 -9.85 -39.64 4.65
N GLU A 460 -9.29 -40.28 5.68
CA GLU A 460 -10.03 -40.81 6.82
C GLU A 460 -10.88 -39.71 7.48
N ARG A 461 -10.31 -38.53 7.72
CA ARG A 461 -11.02 -37.38 8.30
C ARG A 461 -12.14 -36.87 7.40
N ILE A 462 -11.94 -36.82 6.09
CA ILE A 462 -12.98 -36.41 5.13
C ILE A 462 -14.17 -37.37 5.20
N VAL A 463 -13.91 -38.67 5.04
CA VAL A 463 -14.95 -39.72 4.99
C VAL A 463 -15.71 -39.80 6.32
N THR A 464 -15.00 -39.81 7.45
CA THR A 464 -15.60 -39.92 8.78
C THR A 464 -16.46 -38.71 9.16
N ASN A 465 -16.05 -37.49 8.80
CA ASN A 465 -16.85 -36.28 9.06
C ASN A 465 -18.15 -36.28 8.23
N LEU A 466 -18.08 -36.67 6.95
CA LEU A 466 -19.26 -36.74 6.08
C LEU A 466 -20.23 -37.83 6.54
N LEU A 467 -19.74 -39.02 6.91
CA LEU A 467 -20.56 -40.11 7.42
C LEU A 467 -21.19 -39.81 8.77
N SER A 468 -20.44 -39.19 9.69
CA SER A 468 -20.98 -38.75 10.98
C SER A 468 -22.11 -37.74 10.78
N ASN A 469 -21.95 -36.78 9.86
CA ASN A 469 -23.00 -35.83 9.52
C ASN A 469 -24.23 -36.52 8.89
N ALA A 470 -24.03 -37.43 7.93
CA ALA A 470 -25.13 -38.17 7.32
C ALA A 470 -25.94 -38.97 8.37
N LEU A 471 -25.26 -39.61 9.33
CA LEU A 471 -25.91 -40.36 10.42
C LEU A 471 -26.65 -39.44 11.39
N LYS A 472 -26.08 -38.27 11.75
CA LYS A 472 -26.71 -37.28 12.63
C LYS A 472 -28.04 -36.75 12.08
N HIS A 473 -28.11 -36.52 10.77
CA HIS A 473 -29.20 -35.80 10.13
C HIS A 473 -30.21 -36.70 9.37
N THR A 474 -30.01 -38.02 9.43
CA THR A 474 -30.91 -39.00 8.80
C THR A 474 -31.66 -39.81 9.85
N PHE A 475 -32.99 -39.78 9.79
CA PHE A 475 -33.85 -40.48 10.75
C PHE A 475 -34.46 -41.76 10.19
N VAL A 476 -34.85 -41.74 8.92
CA VAL A 476 -35.46 -42.87 8.22
C VAL A 476 -34.88 -42.94 6.82
N GLY A 477 -34.58 -44.14 6.33
CA GLY A 477 -34.11 -44.37 4.97
C GLY A 477 -32.72 -44.98 4.91
N ARG A 478 -31.85 -44.40 4.06
CA ARG A 478 -30.51 -44.90 3.78
C ARG A 478 -29.46 -43.81 3.72
N ILE A 479 -28.21 -44.23 3.93
CA ILE A 479 -26.98 -43.48 3.66
C ILE A 479 -26.22 -44.30 2.60
N SER A 480 -25.82 -43.64 1.52
CA SER A 480 -25.09 -44.25 0.41
C SER A 480 -23.72 -43.58 0.27
N VAL A 481 -22.65 -44.37 0.29
CA VAL A 481 -21.27 -43.94 0.05
C VAL A 481 -20.84 -44.47 -1.31
N GLY A 482 -20.43 -43.57 -2.21
CA GLY A 482 -19.96 -43.89 -3.55
C GLY A 482 -18.56 -43.35 -3.79
N LEU A 483 -17.69 -44.12 -4.44
CA LEU A 483 -16.42 -43.62 -4.95
C LEU A 483 -16.30 -43.96 -6.44
N HIS A 484 -16.48 -42.95 -7.31
CA HIS A 484 -16.58 -43.18 -8.75
C HIS A 484 -15.56 -42.37 -9.54
N ALA A 485 -14.91 -43.04 -10.49
CA ALA A 485 -14.06 -42.41 -11.48
C ALA A 485 -14.90 -41.73 -12.57
N HIS A 486 -14.71 -40.42 -12.73
CA HIS A 486 -15.22 -39.67 -13.88
C HIS A 486 -14.08 -39.30 -14.84
N PRO A 487 -14.38 -38.86 -16.09
CA PRO A 487 -13.36 -38.54 -17.08
C PRO A 487 -12.31 -37.52 -16.60
N THR A 488 -12.71 -36.53 -15.80
CA THR A 488 -11.86 -35.40 -15.38
C THR A 488 -11.47 -35.42 -13.91
N GLU A 489 -12.20 -36.13 -13.06
CA GLU A 489 -12.02 -36.14 -11.61
C GLU A 489 -12.45 -37.47 -10.98
N LEU A 490 -11.96 -37.74 -9.78
CA LEU A 490 -12.45 -38.78 -8.89
C LEU A 490 -13.48 -38.17 -7.93
N ARG A 491 -14.63 -38.83 -7.74
CA ARG A 491 -15.72 -38.31 -6.88
C ARG A 491 -16.02 -39.25 -5.74
N LEU A 492 -15.82 -38.77 -4.51
CA LEU A 492 -16.41 -39.35 -3.31
C LEU A 492 -17.78 -38.71 -3.09
N THR A 493 -18.83 -39.52 -3.07
CA THR A 493 -20.21 -39.08 -2.86
C THR A 493 -20.73 -39.69 -1.57
N VAL A 494 -21.19 -38.86 -0.64
CA VAL A 494 -21.92 -39.30 0.56
C VAL A 494 -23.33 -38.72 0.46
N ALA A 495 -24.29 -39.58 0.16
CA ALA A 495 -25.69 -39.23 -0.02
C ALA A 495 -26.52 -39.77 1.16
N ASP A 496 -27.40 -38.93 1.68
CA ASP A 496 -28.33 -39.27 2.74
C ASP A 496 -29.77 -38.97 2.30
N THR A 497 -30.73 -39.65 2.93
CA THR A 497 -32.17 -39.43 2.73
C THR A 497 -32.79 -38.66 3.89
N GLY A 498 -31.95 -37.91 4.60
CA GLY A 498 -32.32 -37.17 5.79
C GLY A 498 -33.14 -35.92 5.48
N MET A 499 -33.11 -34.98 6.41
CA MET A 499 -33.95 -33.79 6.35
C MET A 499 -33.62 -32.83 5.19
N GLY A 500 -32.46 -32.99 4.55
CA GLY A 500 -31.95 -32.01 3.58
C GLY A 500 -31.68 -30.65 4.22
N ILE A 501 -31.12 -29.74 3.42
CA ILE A 501 -30.65 -28.44 3.88
C ILE A 501 -31.31 -27.37 2.99
N ALA A 502 -31.70 -26.25 3.60
CA ALA A 502 -32.35 -25.14 2.89
C ALA A 502 -31.37 -24.44 1.93
N GLU A 503 -31.88 -23.94 0.81
CA GLU A 503 -31.07 -23.28 -0.23
C GLU A 503 -30.33 -22.04 0.30
N GLU A 504 -30.96 -21.31 1.23
CA GLU A 504 -30.40 -20.12 1.89
C GLU A 504 -29.15 -20.43 2.74
N GLU A 505 -29.03 -21.67 3.22
CA GLU A 505 -27.93 -22.12 4.08
C GLU A 505 -26.73 -22.64 3.27
N MET A 506 -26.92 -22.96 1.98
CA MET A 506 -25.90 -23.55 1.10
C MET A 506 -24.60 -22.75 1.01
N PRO A 507 -24.63 -21.40 0.85
CA PRO A 507 -23.39 -20.62 0.71
C PRO A 507 -22.52 -20.65 1.97
N ARG A 508 -23.11 -20.92 3.13
CA ARG A 508 -22.48 -20.78 4.44
C ARG A 508 -22.11 -22.12 5.09
N LEU A 509 -22.45 -23.25 4.47
CA LEU A 509 -22.21 -24.59 5.03
C LEU A 509 -20.76 -24.91 5.36
N PHE A 510 -19.83 -24.31 4.63
CA PHE A 510 -18.39 -24.50 4.83
C PHE A 510 -17.75 -23.36 5.65
N GLU A 511 -18.55 -22.41 6.16
CA GLU A 511 -18.09 -21.39 7.11
C GLU A 511 -17.80 -22.01 8.50
N ARG A 512 -16.85 -21.41 9.21
CA ARG A 512 -16.43 -21.88 10.54
C ARG A 512 -17.49 -21.57 11.57
N PHE A 513 -17.72 -22.52 12.49
CA PHE A 513 -18.70 -22.41 13.57
C PHE A 513 -20.14 -22.20 13.08
N HIS A 514 -20.37 -22.34 11.77
CA HIS A 514 -21.68 -22.20 11.17
C HIS A 514 -22.51 -23.46 11.42
N ARG A 515 -23.76 -23.26 11.82
CA ARG A 515 -24.75 -24.31 12.06
C ARG A 515 -26.09 -23.86 11.51
N VAL A 516 -26.84 -24.79 10.93
CA VAL A 516 -28.19 -24.54 10.43
C VAL A 516 -29.16 -24.54 11.61
N ASP A 517 -29.80 -23.40 11.89
CA ASP A 517 -30.73 -23.22 13.01
C ASP A 517 -32.08 -23.93 12.73
N GLY A 518 -32.64 -24.59 13.75
CA GLY A 518 -33.96 -25.24 13.68
C GLY A 518 -34.00 -26.62 12.98
N ALA A 519 -32.85 -27.16 12.57
CA ALA A 519 -32.74 -28.50 11.98
C ALA A 519 -32.95 -29.61 13.03
N ARG A 520 -33.94 -30.50 12.82
CA ARG A 520 -34.07 -31.75 13.62
C ARG A 520 -32.81 -32.59 13.41
N SER A 521 -32.06 -32.87 14.47
CA SER A 521 -30.86 -33.70 14.46
C SER A 521 -30.89 -34.70 15.61
N ARG A 522 -30.25 -35.87 15.46
CA ARG A 522 -30.16 -36.89 16.52
C ARG A 522 -29.34 -36.39 17.72
N SER A 523 -28.51 -35.37 17.53
CA SER A 523 -27.84 -34.64 18.61
C SER A 523 -27.74 -33.14 18.28
N HIS A 524 -27.92 -32.28 19.30
CA HIS A 524 -27.66 -30.83 19.19
C HIS A 524 -26.15 -30.50 19.30
N GLU A 525 -25.29 -31.51 19.29
CA GLU A 525 -23.87 -31.42 19.57
C GLU A 525 -23.03 -31.41 18.28
N GLY A 526 -22.85 -30.21 17.73
CA GLY A 526 -21.97 -29.96 16.59
C GLY A 526 -21.20 -28.65 16.77
N THR A 527 -19.90 -28.67 16.53
CA THR A 527 -19.01 -27.50 16.72
C THR A 527 -19.02 -26.55 15.51
N GLY A 528 -19.67 -26.94 14.41
CA GLY A 528 -19.64 -26.20 13.14
C GLY A 528 -18.28 -26.21 12.44
N ILE A 529 -17.35 -27.07 12.87
CA ILE A 529 -15.98 -27.15 12.32
C ILE A 529 -15.85 -28.27 11.27
N GLY A 530 -16.65 -29.34 11.37
CA GLY A 530 -16.48 -30.56 10.59
C GLY A 530 -16.54 -30.36 9.07
N LEU A 531 -17.55 -29.66 8.55
CA LEU A 531 -17.68 -29.40 7.11
C LEU A 531 -16.63 -28.39 6.61
N ALA A 532 -16.33 -27.35 7.38
CA ALA A 532 -15.26 -26.41 7.06
C ALA A 532 -13.90 -27.13 6.94
N LEU A 533 -13.63 -28.08 7.84
CA LEU A 533 -12.43 -28.93 7.78
C LEU A 533 -12.41 -29.82 6.53
N VAL A 534 -13.54 -30.42 6.15
CA VAL A 534 -13.64 -31.21 4.91
C VAL A 534 -13.31 -30.36 3.68
N GLY A 535 -13.78 -29.11 3.63
CA GLY A 535 -13.45 -28.16 2.57
C GLY A 535 -11.96 -27.84 2.48
N GLU A 536 -11.32 -27.51 3.60
CA GLU A 536 -9.88 -27.20 3.61
C GLU A 536 -8.99 -28.43 3.32
N LEU A 537 -9.35 -29.61 3.83
CA LEU A 537 -8.62 -30.85 3.54
C LEU A 537 -8.76 -31.25 2.06
N ALA A 538 -9.92 -31.11 1.46
CA ALA A 538 -10.11 -31.35 0.03
C ALA A 538 -9.25 -30.41 -0.83
N ARG A 539 -9.16 -29.13 -0.46
CA ARG A 539 -8.28 -28.15 -1.13
C ARG A 539 -6.80 -28.49 -0.94
N LEU A 540 -6.39 -28.96 0.24
CA LEU A 540 -5.02 -29.42 0.50
C LEU A 540 -4.66 -30.63 -0.39
N GLU A 541 -5.63 -31.50 -0.65
CA GLU A 541 -5.50 -32.61 -1.61
C GLU A 541 -5.67 -32.18 -3.08
N GLY A 542 -5.82 -30.87 -3.36
CA GLY A 542 -5.90 -30.30 -4.70
C GLY A 542 -7.27 -30.43 -5.37
N GLY A 543 -8.34 -30.68 -4.60
CA GLY A 543 -9.72 -30.76 -5.08
C GLY A 543 -10.67 -29.77 -4.38
N ASP A 544 -11.96 -30.05 -4.49
CA ASP A 544 -13.04 -29.18 -3.99
C ASP A 544 -14.23 -30.00 -3.47
N VAL A 545 -15.14 -29.35 -2.72
CA VAL A 545 -16.31 -30.00 -2.11
C VAL A 545 -17.58 -29.30 -2.59
N ARG A 546 -18.55 -30.09 -3.05
CA ARG A 546 -19.85 -29.64 -3.53
C ARG A 546 -20.95 -30.28 -2.72
N VAL A 547 -22.09 -29.61 -2.64
CA VAL A 547 -23.29 -30.12 -1.96
C VAL A 547 -24.50 -29.88 -2.84
N ASP A 548 -25.29 -30.94 -3.05
CA ASP A 548 -26.63 -30.86 -3.62
C ASP A 548 -27.60 -31.32 -2.53
N SER A 549 -28.51 -30.46 -2.10
CA SER A 549 -29.45 -30.79 -1.03
C SER A 549 -30.80 -30.16 -1.30
N ARG A 550 -31.86 -30.89 -0.92
CA ARG A 550 -33.23 -30.38 -0.95
C ARG A 550 -33.93 -30.71 0.34
N LEU A 551 -34.53 -29.70 0.96
CA LEU A 551 -35.30 -29.87 2.19
C LEU A 551 -36.36 -30.97 2.04
N GLY A 552 -36.36 -31.91 2.97
CA GLY A 552 -37.22 -33.10 3.03
C GLY A 552 -36.85 -34.25 2.10
N ARG A 553 -35.78 -34.14 1.29
CA ARG A 553 -35.34 -35.21 0.36
C ARG A 553 -33.95 -35.78 0.67
N GLY A 554 -33.16 -35.09 1.48
CA GLY A 554 -31.79 -35.49 1.85
C GLY A 554 -30.71 -34.63 1.21
N SER A 555 -29.46 -34.93 1.52
CA SER A 555 -28.28 -34.20 1.02
C SER A 555 -27.30 -35.13 0.34
N THR A 556 -26.56 -34.61 -0.64
CA THR A 556 -25.48 -35.30 -1.33
C THR A 556 -24.24 -34.43 -1.29
N PHE A 557 -23.25 -34.84 -0.52
CA PHE A 557 -21.94 -34.21 -0.47
C PHE A 557 -21.00 -34.90 -1.45
N THR A 558 -20.36 -34.13 -2.33
CA THR A 558 -19.43 -34.61 -3.35
C THR A 558 -18.06 -33.99 -3.14
N VAL A 559 -17.07 -34.79 -2.75
CA VAL A 559 -15.66 -34.38 -2.78
C VAL A 559 -15.09 -34.75 -4.14
N ALA A 560 -14.65 -33.74 -4.88
CA ALA A 560 -14.17 -33.87 -6.25
C ALA A 560 -12.67 -33.61 -6.33
N LEU A 561 -11.90 -34.65 -6.65
CA LEU A 561 -10.45 -34.58 -6.78
C LEU A 561 -10.05 -34.69 -8.26
N PRO A 562 -9.49 -33.63 -8.88
CA PRO A 562 -8.97 -33.70 -10.24
C PRO A 562 -7.86 -34.76 -10.34
N TRP A 563 -7.84 -35.49 -11.45
CA TRP A 563 -6.82 -36.54 -11.63
C TRP A 563 -5.38 -36.01 -11.64
N SER A 564 -5.17 -34.74 -11.99
CA SER A 564 -3.88 -34.06 -11.90
C SER A 564 -3.37 -33.93 -10.46
N ALA A 565 -4.27 -33.76 -9.48
CA ALA A 565 -3.91 -33.65 -8.07
C ALA A 565 -3.54 -35.00 -7.44
N LEU A 566 -4.05 -36.09 -8.02
CA LEU A 566 -3.89 -37.48 -7.57
C LEU A 566 -2.63 -38.16 -8.14
N HIS A 567 -1.82 -37.45 -8.93
CA HIS A 567 -0.59 -37.92 -9.59
C HIS A 567 0.70 -37.31 -9.00
N ARG A 568 0.67 -36.86 -7.74
CA ARG A 568 1.84 -36.28 -7.05
C ARG A 568 2.92 -37.34 -6.79
N GLY A 569 4.20 -36.93 -6.83
CA GLY A 569 5.34 -37.78 -6.51
C GLY A 569 5.27 -38.32 -5.09
N THR A 570 5.51 -39.61 -4.91
CA THR A 570 5.43 -40.32 -3.62
C THR A 570 6.66 -40.02 -2.76
N ASP A 571 6.46 -39.64 -1.50
CA ASP A 571 7.49 -39.74 -0.46
C ASP A 571 7.48 -41.17 0.12
N ASP A 572 8.64 -41.68 0.52
CA ASP A 572 8.88 -43.08 0.91
C ASP A 572 7.83 -43.69 1.87
N THR A 573 7.57 -44.98 1.65
CA THR A 573 6.66 -45.84 2.42
C THR A 573 6.99 -45.90 3.91
N VAL A 574 6.07 -45.40 4.75
CA VAL A 574 5.96 -45.76 6.18
C VAL A 574 4.80 -46.76 6.30
N ALA A 575 5.00 -47.83 7.07
CA ALA A 575 4.02 -48.90 7.25
C ALA A 575 2.68 -48.35 7.82
N ALA A 576 1.57 -48.76 7.19
CA ALA A 576 0.22 -48.52 7.66
C ALA A 576 -0.05 -49.38 8.91
N SER A 577 -0.07 -48.77 10.11
CA SER A 577 -0.53 -49.49 11.31
C SER A 577 -1.43 -48.73 12.27
N ASP A 578 -1.81 -47.47 11.99
CA ASP A 578 -2.68 -46.66 12.89
C ASP A 578 -3.97 -46.12 12.22
N LEU A 579 -4.28 -46.54 10.98
CA LEU A 579 -5.48 -46.09 10.25
C LEU A 579 -6.73 -46.82 10.75
N GLY A 580 -7.82 -46.08 11.01
CA GLY A 580 -9.12 -46.62 11.43
C GLY A 580 -9.45 -46.50 12.92
N ASP A 581 -8.51 -46.08 13.76
CA ASP A 581 -8.77 -45.75 15.18
C ASP A 581 -9.67 -44.51 15.31
N THR A 582 -9.48 -43.52 14.43
CA THR A 582 -10.33 -42.32 14.38
C THR A 582 -11.74 -42.69 13.91
N ALA A 583 -11.85 -43.51 12.86
CA ALA A 583 -13.15 -44.00 12.39
C ALA A 583 -13.91 -44.79 13.47
N ARG A 584 -13.24 -45.67 14.22
CA ARG A 584 -13.84 -46.44 15.32
C ARG A 584 -14.30 -45.54 16.47
N ALA A 585 -13.50 -44.55 16.86
CA ALA A 585 -13.87 -43.58 17.90
C ALA A 585 -15.10 -42.75 17.50
N VAL A 586 -15.13 -42.22 16.27
CA VAL A 586 -16.26 -41.41 15.76
C VAL A 586 -17.52 -42.25 15.60
N ALA A 587 -17.42 -43.51 15.16
CA ALA A 587 -18.57 -44.41 15.06
C ALA A 587 -19.12 -44.83 16.43
N GLN A 588 -18.24 -45.02 17.44
CA GLN A 588 -18.65 -45.33 18.81
C GLN A 588 -19.31 -44.12 19.48
N GLU A 589 -18.78 -42.91 19.28
CA GLU A 589 -19.44 -41.65 19.68
C GLU A 589 -20.80 -41.50 19.03
N ALA A 590 -20.89 -41.74 17.71
CA ALA A 590 -22.14 -41.65 16.98
C ALA A 590 -23.19 -42.68 17.43
N SER A 591 -22.72 -43.82 17.94
CA SER A 591 -23.58 -44.85 18.55
C SER A 591 -24.08 -44.45 19.93
N GLY A 592 -23.35 -43.62 20.67
CA GLY A 592 -23.77 -43.06 21.95
C GLY A 592 -24.97 -42.12 21.85
N TRP A 593 -25.21 -41.50 20.69
CA TRP A 593 -26.38 -40.65 20.44
C TRP A 593 -27.70 -41.42 20.30
N LEU A 594 -27.66 -42.76 20.20
CA LEU A 594 -28.82 -43.62 19.98
C LEU A 594 -29.44 -44.18 21.27
N ALA A 595 -28.91 -43.84 22.45
CA ALA A 595 -29.48 -44.27 23.72
C ALA A 595 -30.76 -43.48 24.05
N ASP A 596 -31.92 -44.09 23.84
CA ASP A 596 -33.23 -43.56 24.25
C ASP A 596 -33.39 -43.57 25.79
N PRO A 597 -34.18 -42.65 26.37
CA PRO A 597 -34.43 -42.59 27.80
C PRO A 597 -35.17 -43.84 28.25
N VAL A 598 -34.70 -44.45 29.33
CA VAL A 598 -35.41 -45.50 30.06
C VAL A 598 -36.83 -45.02 30.34
N ARG A 599 -37.81 -45.59 29.63
CA ARG A 599 -39.21 -45.59 30.08
C ARG A 599 -39.21 -46.41 31.37
N PRO A 600 -39.70 -45.90 32.52
CA PRO A 600 -39.91 -46.75 33.66
C PRO A 600 -40.98 -47.77 33.26
N GLU A 601 -40.57 -49.02 33.16
CA GLU A 601 -41.48 -50.15 33.16
C GLU A 601 -42.30 -50.11 34.44
N SER A 602 -43.59 -50.35 34.26
CA SER A 602 -44.57 -50.72 35.28
C SER A 602 -43.98 -51.69 36.30
N ALA A 603 -43.71 -51.18 37.50
CA ALA A 603 -43.48 -51.95 38.71
C ALA A 603 -44.60 -51.65 39.71
N GLU A 604 -44.98 -52.70 40.41
CA GLU A 604 -46.26 -52.94 41.06
C GLU A 604 -46.59 -52.02 42.25
N GLU A 605 -47.88 -51.97 42.53
CA GLU A 605 -48.53 -51.33 43.67
C GLU A 605 -47.90 -51.75 45.01
N GLY A 606 -47.25 -50.79 45.67
CA GLY A 606 -46.85 -50.88 47.08
C GLY A 606 -47.30 -49.61 47.80
N SER A 607 -48.35 -49.72 48.62
CA SER A 607 -48.96 -48.61 49.38
C SER A 607 -47.94 -47.87 50.26
N PRO A 608 -47.89 -46.51 50.25
CA PRO A 608 -47.10 -45.77 51.24
C PRO A 608 -47.92 -45.57 52.52
N GLY A 609 -47.42 -46.16 53.61
CA GLY A 609 -47.82 -45.81 54.96
C GLY A 609 -47.54 -44.32 55.26
N THR A 610 -48.53 -43.70 55.89
CA THR A 610 -48.61 -42.32 56.35
C THR A 610 -47.45 -41.92 57.27
N LEU A 611 -46.78 -40.79 56.99
CA LEU A 611 -46.09 -39.87 57.93
C LEU A 611 -45.76 -38.53 57.18
N PRO A 612 -45.52 -37.40 57.89
CA PRO A 612 -46.24 -36.14 57.70
C PRO A 612 -45.67 -35.13 56.67
N ASP A 613 -46.58 -34.22 56.32
CA ASP A 613 -46.57 -33.10 55.37
C ASP A 613 -45.66 -31.93 55.78
N ASP A 614 -44.78 -31.46 54.87
CA ASP A 614 -44.22 -30.07 54.85
C ASP A 614 -43.25 -29.75 53.66
N GLY A 615 -43.54 -30.19 52.42
CA GLY A 615 -42.73 -29.75 51.26
C GLY A 615 -42.90 -30.48 49.93
N ARG A 616 -43.74 -31.52 49.88
CA ARG A 616 -43.97 -32.34 48.69
C ARG A 616 -45.01 -31.70 47.78
N GLY A 617 -44.55 -30.90 46.82
CA GLY A 617 -45.45 -30.37 45.79
C GLY A 617 -44.78 -29.52 44.71
N VAL A 618 -43.55 -29.04 44.94
CA VAL A 618 -42.89 -28.13 44.00
C VAL A 618 -42.44 -28.86 42.75
N ARG A 619 -42.97 -28.43 41.61
CA ARG A 619 -42.64 -28.93 40.28
C ARG A 619 -41.76 -27.93 39.54
N ILE A 620 -40.59 -28.38 39.10
CA ILE A 620 -39.63 -27.59 38.33
C ILE A 620 -39.55 -28.14 36.91
N LEU A 621 -39.70 -27.25 35.93
CA LEU A 621 -39.47 -27.58 34.52
C LEU A 621 -38.06 -27.15 34.12
N VAL A 622 -37.24 -28.09 33.67
CA VAL A 622 -35.89 -27.82 33.15
C VAL A 622 -35.89 -27.87 31.64
N ALA A 623 -35.55 -26.76 31.00
CA ALA A 623 -35.37 -26.65 29.55
C ALA A 623 -33.87 -26.42 29.24
N ASP A 624 -33.22 -27.39 28.62
CA ASP A 624 -31.82 -27.28 28.19
C ASP A 624 -31.62 -28.22 26.98
N ASP A 625 -30.90 -27.82 25.95
CA ASP A 625 -30.72 -28.62 24.73
C ASP A 625 -29.72 -29.77 24.93
N ASN A 626 -28.84 -29.67 25.92
CA ASN A 626 -27.84 -30.67 26.28
C ASN A 626 -28.42 -31.78 27.17
N ALA A 627 -28.37 -33.03 26.68
CA ALA A 627 -28.93 -34.18 27.39
C ALA A 627 -28.20 -34.52 28.70
N ASP A 628 -26.87 -34.41 28.73
CA ASP A 628 -26.07 -34.63 29.95
C ASP A 628 -26.39 -33.54 31.00
N MET A 629 -26.55 -32.29 30.58
CA MET A 629 -26.95 -31.18 31.46
C MET A 629 -28.36 -31.39 32.01
N ARG A 630 -29.34 -31.79 31.18
CA ARG A 630 -30.69 -32.14 31.65
C ARG A 630 -30.66 -33.27 32.67
N ALA A 631 -29.93 -34.35 32.41
CA ALA A 631 -29.81 -35.49 33.32
C ALA A 631 -29.15 -35.07 34.65
N TYR A 632 -28.09 -34.26 34.57
CA TYR A 632 -27.41 -33.70 35.74
C TYR A 632 -28.34 -32.81 36.59
N LEU A 633 -29.03 -31.86 35.96
CA LEU A 633 -29.97 -30.95 36.62
C LEU A 633 -31.16 -31.70 37.21
N ALA A 634 -31.72 -32.66 36.48
CA ALA A 634 -32.81 -33.51 36.98
C ALA A 634 -32.41 -34.26 38.24
N ARG A 635 -31.24 -34.91 38.24
CA ARG A 635 -30.73 -35.63 39.42
C ARG A 635 -30.47 -34.69 40.59
N LEU A 636 -29.81 -33.54 40.33
CA LEU A 636 -29.47 -32.56 41.35
C LEU A 636 -30.71 -32.00 42.07
N LEU A 637 -31.71 -31.60 41.29
CA LEU A 637 -32.93 -30.98 41.81
C LEU A 637 -33.88 -32.02 42.44
N THR A 638 -33.96 -33.24 41.88
CA THR A 638 -34.75 -34.34 42.47
C THR A 638 -34.17 -34.77 43.83
N ALA A 639 -32.84 -34.76 43.99
CA ALA A 639 -32.20 -35.04 45.28
C ALA A 639 -32.56 -34.04 46.38
N GLN A 640 -33.09 -32.85 46.04
CA GLN A 640 -33.61 -31.87 46.99
C GLN A 640 -35.11 -32.09 47.33
N GLY A 641 -35.75 -33.13 46.77
CA GLY A 641 -37.15 -33.45 46.99
C GLY A 641 -38.14 -32.73 46.07
N TRP A 642 -37.66 -32.04 45.03
CA TRP A 642 -38.50 -31.40 44.01
C TRP A 642 -38.87 -32.38 42.89
N ARG A 643 -40.07 -32.23 42.31
CA ARG A 643 -40.47 -32.98 41.11
C ARG A 643 -39.92 -32.27 39.89
N VAL A 644 -39.13 -32.96 39.07
CA VAL A 644 -38.46 -32.34 37.91
C VAL A 644 -38.92 -32.97 36.62
N ASP A 645 -39.42 -32.14 35.70
CA ASP A 645 -39.67 -32.54 34.32
C ASP A 645 -38.65 -31.85 33.40
N THR A 646 -38.16 -32.57 32.38
CA THR A 646 -37.12 -32.05 31.47
C THR A 646 -37.61 -32.00 30.04
N VAL A 647 -37.27 -30.91 29.32
CA VAL A 647 -37.58 -30.72 27.89
C VAL A 647 -36.34 -30.24 27.14
N GLY A 648 -36.25 -30.56 25.85
CA GLY A 648 -35.05 -30.30 25.05
C GLY A 648 -35.01 -28.93 24.36
N ASN A 649 -36.10 -28.17 24.35
CA ASN A 649 -36.17 -26.85 23.71
C ASN A 649 -37.29 -25.95 24.27
N GLY A 650 -37.26 -24.66 23.93
CA GLY A 650 -38.23 -23.69 24.45
C GLY A 650 -39.66 -23.89 23.93
N ARG A 651 -39.86 -24.49 22.75
CA ARG A 651 -41.20 -24.82 22.24
C ARG A 651 -41.86 -25.91 23.08
N GLN A 652 -41.12 -26.99 23.35
CA GLN A 652 -41.54 -28.07 24.24
C GLN A 652 -41.79 -27.55 25.66
N ALA A 653 -41.02 -26.57 26.12
CA ALA A 653 -41.25 -25.90 27.40
C ALA A 653 -42.61 -25.18 27.42
N LEU A 654 -42.91 -24.36 26.40
CA LEU A 654 -44.22 -23.71 26.28
C LEU A 654 -45.38 -24.71 26.24
N ASP A 655 -45.22 -25.81 25.49
CA ASP A 655 -46.23 -26.86 25.42
C ASP A 655 -46.41 -27.60 26.75
N ALA A 656 -45.33 -27.81 27.50
CA ALA A 656 -45.37 -28.44 28.82
C ALA A 656 -46.03 -27.51 29.85
N ILE A 657 -45.67 -26.22 29.87
CA ILE A 657 -46.25 -25.19 30.76
C ILE A 657 -47.75 -25.03 30.51
N ARG A 658 -48.19 -25.05 29.25
CA ARG A 658 -49.61 -24.99 28.88
C ARG A 658 -50.42 -26.19 29.36
N ARG A 659 -49.83 -27.38 29.33
CA ARG A 659 -50.49 -28.63 29.73
C ARG A 659 -50.59 -28.75 31.25
N ASP A 660 -49.52 -28.41 31.94
CA ASP A 660 -49.40 -28.51 33.39
C ASP A 660 -48.43 -27.42 33.86
N PRO A 661 -48.91 -26.33 34.49
CA PRO A 661 -48.06 -25.21 34.88
C PRO A 661 -47.10 -25.61 36.02
N PRO A 662 -45.77 -25.43 35.88
CA PRO A 662 -44.81 -25.71 36.94
C PRO A 662 -44.79 -24.58 37.99
N ASP A 663 -44.09 -24.80 39.11
CA ASP A 663 -43.82 -23.78 40.12
C ASP A 663 -42.58 -22.92 39.80
N LEU A 664 -41.66 -23.44 38.97
CA LEU A 664 -40.48 -22.72 38.47
C LEU A 664 -40.02 -23.30 37.13
N VAL A 665 -39.53 -22.44 36.25
CA VAL A 665 -38.84 -22.82 35.00
C VAL A 665 -37.36 -22.52 35.12
N LEU A 666 -36.52 -23.54 34.93
CA LEU A 666 -35.09 -23.41 34.78
C LEU A 666 -34.75 -23.58 33.30
N THR A 667 -34.27 -22.54 32.63
CA THR A 667 -34.06 -22.56 31.17
C THR A 667 -32.64 -22.17 30.79
N ASP A 668 -32.03 -22.87 29.83
CA ASP A 668 -30.82 -22.39 29.17
C ASP A 668 -31.14 -21.22 28.22
N VAL A 669 -30.16 -20.33 28.00
CA VAL A 669 -30.28 -19.23 27.03
C VAL A 669 -30.25 -19.77 25.60
N MET A 670 -29.32 -20.66 25.28
CA MET A 670 -29.00 -21.04 23.90
C MET A 670 -29.68 -22.35 23.52
N MET A 671 -31.00 -22.31 23.35
CA MET A 671 -31.82 -23.46 22.95
C MET A 671 -32.38 -23.30 21.52
N PRO A 672 -32.56 -24.40 20.76
CA PRO A 672 -33.13 -24.38 19.42
C PRO A 672 -34.64 -24.06 19.43
N GLU A 673 -35.18 -23.64 18.27
CA GLU A 673 -36.57 -23.20 18.01
C GLU A 673 -37.00 -21.93 18.77
N VAL A 674 -36.95 -21.97 20.10
CA VAL A 674 -37.28 -20.85 20.99
C VAL A 674 -36.16 -20.77 22.01
N ASP A 675 -35.35 -19.72 21.91
CA ASP A 675 -34.27 -19.44 22.86
C ASP A 675 -34.82 -19.08 24.25
N GLY A 676 -33.97 -19.16 25.28
CA GLY A 676 -34.39 -18.93 26.67
C GLY A 676 -34.97 -17.53 26.92
N PHE A 677 -34.49 -16.51 26.20
CA PHE A 677 -35.01 -15.14 26.29
C PHE A 677 -36.36 -14.98 25.62
N ALA A 678 -36.55 -15.60 24.45
CA ALA A 678 -37.82 -15.65 23.74
C ALA A 678 -38.87 -16.44 24.54
N LEU A 679 -38.46 -17.49 25.25
CA LEU A 679 -39.29 -18.22 26.20
C LEU A 679 -39.75 -17.29 27.34
N VAL A 680 -38.82 -16.58 27.99
CA VAL A 680 -39.15 -15.61 29.06
C VAL A 680 -40.10 -14.53 28.55
N ARG A 681 -39.81 -13.89 27.41
CA ARG A 681 -40.70 -12.86 26.82
C ARG A 681 -42.10 -13.40 26.55
N THR A 682 -42.20 -14.62 26.04
CA THR A 682 -43.49 -15.28 25.75
C THR A 682 -44.28 -15.53 27.03
N LEU A 683 -43.62 -16.00 28.10
CA LEU A 683 -44.26 -16.21 29.40
C LEU A 683 -44.70 -14.88 30.03
N ARG A 684 -43.90 -13.82 29.92
CA ARG A 684 -44.28 -12.48 30.42
C ARG A 684 -45.41 -11.83 29.65
N GLY A 685 -45.57 -12.15 28.38
CA GLY A 685 -46.66 -11.65 27.53
C GLY A 685 -48.03 -12.27 27.78
N GLN A 686 -48.14 -13.32 28.60
CA GLN A 686 -49.39 -14.05 28.83
C GLN A 686 -49.91 -13.84 30.27
N PRO A 687 -51.19 -13.47 30.48
CA PRO A 687 -51.74 -13.21 31.81
C PRO A 687 -51.56 -14.36 32.81
N ASP A 688 -51.65 -15.60 32.32
CA ASP A 688 -51.66 -16.80 33.16
C ASP A 688 -50.24 -17.31 33.50
N THR A 689 -49.21 -16.88 32.77
CA THR A 689 -47.81 -17.30 32.98
C THR A 689 -46.86 -16.14 33.31
N ARG A 690 -47.34 -14.89 33.30
CA ARG A 690 -46.51 -13.71 33.62
C ARG A 690 -45.88 -13.75 35.01
N ALA A 691 -46.53 -14.41 35.96
CA ALA A 691 -46.06 -14.54 37.35
C ALA A 691 -45.23 -15.81 37.60
N LEU A 692 -45.06 -16.69 36.60
CA LEU A 692 -44.30 -17.92 36.71
C LEU A 692 -42.82 -17.61 36.94
N PRO A 693 -42.18 -18.10 38.01
CA PRO A 693 -40.78 -17.81 38.27
C PRO A 693 -39.86 -18.46 37.22
N VAL A 694 -38.94 -17.68 36.66
CA VAL A 694 -37.98 -18.18 35.65
C VAL A 694 -36.54 -17.89 36.07
N VAL A 695 -35.73 -18.94 36.13
CA VAL A 695 -34.28 -18.87 36.33
C VAL A 695 -33.59 -19.22 35.01
N VAL A 696 -32.69 -18.36 34.57
CA VAL A 696 -31.98 -18.51 33.29
C VAL A 696 -30.54 -18.99 33.51
N LEU A 697 -30.09 -20.01 32.77
CA LEU A 697 -28.71 -20.49 32.74
C LEU A 697 -27.99 -19.96 31.48
N SER A 698 -26.75 -19.47 31.59
CA SER A 698 -26.05 -18.88 30.44
C SER A 698 -24.53 -19.05 30.46
N ALA A 699 -23.92 -19.10 29.27
CA ALA A 699 -22.48 -19.24 29.07
C ALA A 699 -21.69 -17.91 29.07
N ARG A 700 -22.35 -16.75 29.10
CA ARG A 700 -21.68 -15.44 29.07
C ARG A 700 -21.42 -14.91 30.48
N ALA A 701 -20.13 -14.71 30.81
CA ALA A 701 -19.70 -14.02 32.02
C ALA A 701 -19.51 -12.52 31.74
N GLY A 702 -20.12 -11.66 32.56
CA GLY A 702 -20.00 -10.19 32.47
C GLY A 702 -21.24 -9.47 33.02
N ALA A 703 -21.05 -8.26 33.55
CA ALA A 703 -22.14 -7.47 34.14
C ALA A 703 -23.25 -7.12 33.13
N ASP A 704 -22.88 -6.89 31.86
CA ASP A 704 -23.82 -6.44 30.81
C ASP A 704 -24.82 -7.52 30.38
N ALA A 705 -24.43 -8.81 30.40
CA ALA A 705 -25.31 -9.93 30.02
C ALA A 705 -26.31 -10.32 31.12
N ALA A 706 -25.99 -10.06 32.39
CA ALA A 706 -26.91 -10.27 33.52
C ALA A 706 -28.01 -9.19 33.56
N VAL A 707 -27.69 -7.96 33.14
CA VAL A 707 -28.64 -6.85 32.99
C VAL A 707 -29.67 -7.17 31.90
N GLU A 708 -29.23 -7.67 30.74
CA GLU A 708 -30.13 -8.04 29.63
C GLU A 708 -31.15 -9.12 30.02
N GLY A 709 -30.75 -10.15 30.77
CA GLY A 709 -31.66 -11.22 31.21
C GLY A 709 -32.70 -10.78 32.25
N LEU A 710 -32.34 -9.87 33.16
CA LEU A 710 -33.25 -9.30 34.16
C LEU A 710 -34.21 -8.27 33.54
N ASP A 711 -33.73 -7.44 32.61
CA ASP A 711 -34.55 -6.46 31.87
C ASP A 711 -35.62 -7.14 30.99
N LEU A 712 -35.33 -8.35 30.52
CA LEU A 712 -36.28 -9.19 29.78
C LEU A 712 -37.32 -9.91 30.67
N GLY A 713 -37.18 -9.77 31.99
CA GLY A 713 -38.14 -10.23 32.99
C GLY A 713 -37.84 -11.59 33.62
N ALA A 714 -36.63 -12.14 33.53
CA ALA A 714 -36.25 -13.31 34.34
C ALA A 714 -36.20 -12.95 35.84
N ASP A 715 -36.49 -13.89 36.73
CA ASP A 715 -36.46 -13.65 38.18
C ASP A 715 -35.05 -13.81 38.78
N ASP A 716 -34.22 -14.67 38.19
CA ASP A 716 -32.81 -14.84 38.54
C ASP A 716 -32.02 -15.41 37.35
N TYR A 717 -30.70 -15.36 37.43
CA TYR A 717 -29.78 -15.77 36.39
C TYR A 717 -28.54 -16.45 36.97
N VAL A 718 -28.08 -17.53 36.33
CA VAL A 718 -26.92 -18.34 36.74
C VAL A 718 -25.92 -18.48 35.59
N VAL A 719 -24.68 -18.08 35.82
CA VAL A 719 -23.59 -18.22 34.84
C VAL A 719 -23.00 -19.63 34.90
N LYS A 720 -22.85 -20.27 33.75
CA LYS A 720 -22.08 -21.50 33.54
C LYS A 720 -20.58 -21.14 33.44
N PRO A 721 -19.66 -21.82 34.15
CA PRO A 721 -19.89 -22.94 35.05
C PRO A 721 -20.40 -22.51 36.44
N PHE A 722 -21.35 -23.26 36.99
CA PHE A 722 -21.92 -23.05 38.32
C PHE A 722 -21.63 -24.23 39.26
N THR A 723 -21.68 -23.97 40.56
CA THR A 723 -21.64 -25.05 41.55
C THR A 723 -23.06 -25.57 41.82
N ALA A 724 -23.16 -26.86 42.17
CA ALA A 724 -24.44 -27.47 42.55
C ALA A 724 -25.13 -26.72 43.71
N ALA A 725 -24.35 -26.25 44.69
CA ALA A 725 -24.85 -25.52 45.84
C ALA A 725 -25.42 -24.14 45.45
N ASP A 726 -24.74 -23.40 44.56
CA ASP A 726 -25.18 -22.09 44.09
C ASP A 726 -26.50 -22.20 43.30
N LEU A 727 -26.59 -23.14 42.37
CA LEU A 727 -27.82 -23.36 41.60
C LEU A 727 -29.01 -23.72 42.51
N VAL A 728 -28.81 -24.65 43.45
CA VAL A 728 -29.86 -25.06 44.39
C VAL A 728 -30.30 -23.89 45.28
N ALA A 729 -29.36 -23.05 45.73
CA ALA A 729 -29.66 -21.87 46.54
C ALA A 729 -30.51 -20.84 45.76
N ARG A 730 -30.17 -20.58 44.49
CA ARG A 730 -30.92 -19.64 43.63
C ARG A 730 -32.32 -20.12 43.29
N VAL A 731 -32.46 -21.41 42.96
CA VAL A 731 -33.77 -22.04 42.73
C VAL A 731 -34.63 -21.93 44.00
N ARG A 732 -34.06 -22.20 45.17
CA ARG A 732 -34.77 -22.09 46.45
C ARG A 732 -35.19 -20.65 46.75
N ALA A 733 -34.28 -19.69 46.61
CA ALA A 733 -34.56 -18.26 46.84
C ALA A 733 -35.66 -17.74 45.90
N THR A 734 -35.64 -18.15 44.64
CA THR A 734 -36.63 -17.78 43.63
C THR A 734 -38.02 -18.34 43.97
N LEU A 735 -38.09 -19.63 44.35
CA LEU A 735 -39.34 -20.26 44.81
C LEU A 735 -39.92 -19.59 46.06
N GLU A 736 -39.07 -19.25 47.04
CA GLU A 736 -39.50 -18.55 48.25
C GLU A 736 -40.00 -17.13 47.95
N GLY A 737 -39.32 -16.41 47.06
CA GLY A 737 -39.74 -15.09 46.59
C GLY A 737 -41.09 -15.12 45.91
N ALA A 738 -41.33 -16.09 45.03
CA ALA A 738 -42.60 -16.29 44.33
C ALA A 738 -43.76 -16.57 45.29
N ARG A 739 -43.54 -17.44 46.29
CA ARG A 739 -44.53 -17.76 47.33
C ARG A 739 -44.92 -16.55 48.19
N ARG A 740 -43.99 -15.62 48.44
CA ARG A 740 -44.28 -14.37 49.16
C ARG A 740 -45.16 -13.41 48.33
N ARG A 741 -44.94 -13.32 47.02
CA ARG A 741 -45.76 -12.50 46.11
C ARG A 741 -47.21 -13.01 46.04
N LEU A 742 -47.41 -14.34 46.08
CA LEU A 742 -48.75 -14.96 46.07
C LEU A 742 -49.51 -14.83 47.40
N ARG A 743 -48.84 -14.54 48.52
CA ARG A 743 -49.46 -14.39 49.85
C ARG A 743 -49.91 -12.96 50.19
N THR A 744 -49.73 -12.01 49.28
CA THR A 744 -50.15 -10.62 49.47
C THR A 744 -51.25 -10.26 48.45
N PRO A 745 -52.55 -10.44 48.76
CA PRO A 745 -53.62 -10.00 47.88
C PRO A 745 -54.00 -8.54 48.17
N ASP A 746 -54.05 -7.74 47.11
CA ASP A 746 -54.77 -6.47 46.93
C ASP A 746 -54.81 -5.44 48.09
N ALA A 747 -53.99 -4.41 47.95
CA ALA A 747 -54.38 -3.05 48.34
C ALA A 747 -54.04 -2.08 47.19
N GLU A 748 -55.07 -1.36 46.76
CA GLU A 748 -55.09 -0.21 45.84
C GLU A 748 -55.34 -0.48 44.34
N ASP A 749 -56.60 -0.80 44.04
CA ASP A 749 -57.28 -0.33 42.83
C ASP A 749 -58.04 0.97 43.18
N GLY A 750 -57.57 2.11 42.66
CA GLY A 750 -58.14 3.45 42.86
C GLY A 750 -57.92 4.29 41.61
N ARG A 751 -58.93 4.32 40.74
CA ARG A 751 -58.99 4.97 39.42
C ARG A 751 -58.81 6.52 39.44
N PRO A 752 -58.62 7.16 38.26
CA PRO A 752 -57.72 8.31 38.04
C PRO A 752 -58.39 9.69 38.16
N GLU A 753 -57.57 10.73 38.37
CA GLU A 753 -57.98 12.15 38.26
C GLU A 753 -57.00 12.91 37.32
N PRO A 754 -57.48 13.73 36.35
CA PRO A 754 -56.61 14.47 35.44
C PRO A 754 -56.59 16.00 35.79
N PRO A 755 -55.83 16.85 35.08
CA PRO A 755 -54.53 17.35 35.50
C PRO A 755 -54.55 18.84 35.90
N ARG A 756 -53.71 19.27 36.85
CA ARG A 756 -53.35 20.70 36.99
C ARG A 756 -51.88 20.93 37.36
N SER A 757 -51.15 21.39 36.33
CA SER A 757 -50.25 22.57 36.33
C SER A 757 -49.16 22.67 37.40
N THR A 758 -47.91 22.41 36.99
CA THR A 758 -46.74 23.27 37.31
C THR A 758 -45.65 23.15 36.21
N ARG A 759 -45.31 24.28 35.59
CA ARG A 759 -43.99 24.55 34.97
C ARG A 759 -43.09 25.24 36.03
N PRO A 760 -41.79 25.44 35.80
CA PRO A 760 -40.69 24.46 35.75
C PRO A 760 -39.69 24.72 36.90
N ILE A 761 -38.92 23.72 37.36
CA ILE A 761 -37.78 23.98 38.27
C ILE A 761 -36.50 23.41 37.66
N SER A 762 -35.52 24.32 37.64
CA SER A 762 -34.18 24.27 37.10
C SER A 762 -33.24 23.33 37.86
N ALA A 763 -32.17 22.97 37.14
CA ALA A 763 -30.99 22.17 37.45
C ALA A 763 -30.47 22.12 38.91
N ALA A 764 -29.91 20.96 39.27
CA ALA A 764 -29.02 20.75 40.41
C ALA A 764 -27.61 20.34 39.91
N PRO A 765 -26.55 20.54 40.72
CA PRO A 765 -25.33 21.22 40.25
C PRO A 765 -24.14 20.30 39.89
N SER A 766 -23.26 20.89 39.07
CA SER A 766 -21.92 20.42 38.71
C SER A 766 -20.92 20.61 39.86
N PRO A 767 -19.88 19.76 40.03
CA PRO A 767 -18.76 20.03 40.91
C PRO A 767 -17.58 20.64 40.12
N ALA A 768 -17.08 21.79 40.57
CA ALA A 768 -15.77 22.36 40.22
C ALA A 768 -15.35 23.36 41.32
N PRO A 769 -14.09 23.82 41.37
CA PRO A 769 -12.78 23.17 41.36
C PRO A 769 -12.05 23.47 42.72
N PRO A 770 -10.72 23.41 42.82
CA PRO A 770 -10.07 24.55 43.49
C PRO A 770 -8.84 25.08 42.74
N ALA A 771 -8.68 26.40 42.80
CA ALA A 771 -7.60 27.18 42.20
C ALA A 771 -6.70 27.84 43.27
N THR A 772 -5.40 27.72 43.06
CA THR A 772 -4.27 28.68 43.27
C THR A 772 -4.22 29.71 44.43
N GLY A 773 -3.15 29.60 45.24
CA GLY A 773 -2.30 30.70 45.79
C GLY A 773 -2.52 31.13 47.25
N PRO A 774 -1.51 31.64 48.03
CA PRO A 774 -0.24 32.24 47.60
C PRO A 774 1.04 31.82 48.40
N VAL A 775 2.13 32.53 48.07
CA VAL A 775 3.57 32.45 48.36
C VAL A 775 3.96 32.71 49.84
N GLU A 776 5.00 32.01 50.37
CA GLU A 776 6.26 32.57 50.95
C GLU A 776 7.00 31.67 51.97
N ALA A 777 8.34 31.69 51.83
CA ALA A 777 9.41 31.56 52.84
C ALA A 777 9.93 30.17 53.33
N SER A 778 11.14 29.87 52.83
CA SER A 778 12.38 29.66 53.61
C SER A 778 12.77 28.27 54.20
N SER A 779 13.94 27.83 53.72
CA SER A 779 15.13 27.30 54.44
C SER A 779 15.19 25.87 55.02
N ALA A 780 16.20 25.14 54.49
CA ALA A 780 17.32 24.48 55.19
C ALA A 780 17.23 23.03 55.72
N GLY A 781 18.29 22.27 55.38
CA GLY A 781 18.97 21.25 56.22
C GLY A 781 18.40 19.82 56.11
N ALA A 782 19.05 18.85 55.48
CA ALA A 782 20.31 18.14 55.79
C ALA A 782 20.13 16.86 56.65
N ALA A 783 20.92 15.83 56.28
CA ALA A 783 21.29 14.59 57.02
C ALA A 783 20.21 13.49 57.11
N MET A 784 20.48 12.17 57.07
CA MET A 784 21.69 11.33 57.10
C MET A 784 21.24 9.88 56.76
N ASP A 785 22.01 9.10 55.97
CA ASP A 785 22.74 7.87 56.39
C ASP A 785 21.84 6.61 56.53
N SER A 786 22.16 5.37 56.14
CA SER A 786 23.43 4.68 55.92
C SER A 786 23.21 3.41 55.05
N THR A 787 24.23 3.00 54.29
CA THR A 787 24.43 1.66 53.69
C THR A 787 24.95 0.65 54.73
N PRO A 788 25.16 -0.66 54.42
CA PRO A 788 26.44 -1.16 53.84
C PRO A 788 26.26 -2.21 52.70
N SER A 789 27.04 -2.21 51.60
CA SER A 789 28.40 -2.82 51.36
C SER A 789 28.41 -4.36 51.22
N LEU A 790 29.23 -5.07 50.42
CA LEU A 790 30.45 -4.88 49.58
C LEU A 790 30.63 -6.20 48.76
N THR A 791 31.35 -6.37 47.64
CA THR A 791 32.79 -6.22 47.30
C THR A 791 32.93 -6.44 45.76
N GLY A 792 33.65 -5.65 44.95
CA GLY A 792 35.12 -5.53 44.78
C GLY A 792 35.52 -6.21 43.43
N THR A 793 36.40 -5.74 42.53
CA THR A 793 37.48 -4.72 42.52
C THR A 793 38.02 -4.55 41.08
N ALA A 794 38.46 -3.32 40.76
CA ALA A 794 39.53 -2.78 39.86
C ALA A 794 40.27 -3.70 38.83
N GLU A 795 40.89 -3.25 37.72
CA GLU A 795 41.66 -2.02 37.43
C GLU A 795 42.05 -1.96 35.92
N ALA A 796 42.64 -0.84 35.46
CA ALA A 796 42.85 -0.47 34.06
C ALA A 796 44.33 -0.35 33.60
N THR A 797 44.58 -0.60 32.29
CA THR A 797 45.65 -0.06 31.37
C THR A 797 47.14 -0.45 31.57
N PRO A 798 48.11 -0.22 30.63
CA PRO A 798 48.11 0.00 29.15
C PRO A 798 49.27 -0.68 28.32
N ALA A 799 49.25 -0.51 26.97
CA ALA A 799 50.35 -0.33 25.99
C ALA A 799 51.38 -1.41 25.55
N GLY A 800 51.69 -1.42 24.22
CA GLY A 800 52.95 -1.88 23.57
C GLY A 800 52.80 -3.08 22.61
N ALA A 801 52.71 -2.93 21.27
CA ALA A 801 53.76 -2.68 20.26
C ALA A 801 54.52 -3.93 19.70
N ALA A 802 54.34 -4.12 18.38
CA ALA A 802 55.30 -4.58 17.35
C ALA A 802 55.47 -6.09 16.99
N THR A 803 55.50 -6.31 15.66
CA THR A 803 56.35 -7.20 14.81
C THR A 803 55.69 -8.35 14.01
N GLY A 804 55.78 -8.21 12.67
CA GLY A 804 56.08 -9.22 11.61
C GLY A 804 55.11 -10.39 11.40
N SER A 805 54.91 -10.98 10.21
CA SER A 805 55.44 -10.84 8.85
C SER A 805 54.58 -11.75 7.94
N SER A 806 54.58 -11.47 6.63
CA SER A 806 53.99 -12.29 5.55
C SER A 806 54.55 -13.73 5.49
N PRO A 807 53.97 -14.61 4.66
CA PRO A 807 54.51 -14.73 3.30
C PRO A 807 53.47 -14.95 2.18
N SER A 808 53.80 -14.42 1.00
CA SER A 808 53.37 -14.87 -0.31
C SER A 808 54.23 -16.07 -0.77
N LEU A 809 53.70 -16.95 -1.63
CA LEU A 809 54.50 -17.60 -2.68
C LEU A 809 53.62 -18.00 -3.87
N THR A 810 54.08 -17.60 -5.04
CA THR A 810 53.63 -17.90 -6.40
C THR A 810 54.29 -19.18 -6.94
N ASP A 811 53.61 -19.83 -7.89
CA ASP A 811 54.05 -20.06 -9.29
C ASP A 811 54.02 -21.52 -9.83
N THR A 812 53.81 -21.57 -11.17
CA THR A 812 54.05 -22.63 -12.18
C THR A 812 52.88 -23.45 -12.77
N ALA A 813 52.32 -22.91 -13.87
CA ALA A 813 52.23 -23.42 -15.27
C ALA A 813 52.15 -24.94 -15.59
N GLU A 814 51.22 -25.38 -16.48
CA GLU A 814 51.37 -25.50 -17.96
C GLU A 814 50.25 -26.34 -18.66
N ALA A 815 49.83 -25.86 -19.85
CA ALA A 815 49.38 -26.55 -21.10
C ALA A 815 48.14 -27.48 -21.19
N GLY A 816 47.31 -27.29 -22.25
CA GLY A 816 46.56 -28.40 -22.88
C GLY A 816 45.24 -28.14 -23.64
N ALA A 817 45.32 -27.50 -24.82
CA ALA A 817 44.54 -27.71 -26.08
C ALA A 817 43.04 -28.21 -26.13
N ALA A 818 42.27 -27.44 -26.91
CA ALA A 818 41.35 -27.81 -28.02
C ALA A 818 40.06 -28.63 -27.77
N ALA A 819 38.89 -28.06 -28.15
CA ALA A 819 38.12 -28.44 -29.36
C ALA A 819 36.71 -27.80 -29.38
N ASP A 820 36.42 -27.07 -30.46
CA ASP A 820 35.09 -26.79 -31.01
C ASP A 820 34.64 -28.02 -31.83
N PRO A 821 33.33 -28.30 -32.10
CA PRO A 821 32.66 -27.60 -33.18
C PRO A 821 31.13 -27.38 -33.05
N ALA A 822 30.69 -26.55 -33.98
CA ALA A 822 29.36 -26.00 -34.24
C ALA A 822 28.29 -26.95 -34.86
N ALA A 823 27.04 -26.47 -34.74
CA ALA A 823 25.94 -26.42 -35.74
C ALA A 823 25.34 -27.70 -36.37
N ALA A 824 24.00 -27.79 -36.37
CA ALA A 824 23.16 -27.50 -37.56
C ALA A 824 21.68 -27.96 -37.46
N ALA A 825 20.80 -27.09 -38.00
CA ALA A 825 19.60 -27.34 -38.81
C ALA A 825 18.41 -28.17 -38.22
N ALA A 826 17.26 -27.55 -37.94
CA ALA A 826 16.22 -27.10 -38.89
C ALA A 826 15.43 -28.24 -39.58
N ARG A 827 14.10 -28.30 -39.32
CA ARG A 827 13.07 -28.34 -40.37
C ARG A 827 11.64 -28.13 -39.87
N THR A 828 10.94 -27.39 -40.72
CA THR A 828 9.56 -26.88 -40.80
C THR A 828 8.49 -27.95 -41.09
N MET A 829 7.22 -27.64 -40.81
CA MET A 829 6.02 -27.64 -41.70
C MET A 829 4.78 -27.39 -40.83
N ASP A 830 4.05 -26.27 -40.92
CA ASP A 830 3.13 -25.76 -41.97
C ASP A 830 1.67 -26.26 -41.82
N GLY A 831 0.69 -25.37 -42.01
CA GLY A 831 -0.74 -25.71 -42.12
C GLY A 831 -1.73 -24.81 -41.36
N ALA A 832 -2.51 -24.02 -42.10
CA ALA A 832 -3.36 -22.91 -41.68
C ALA A 832 -4.88 -23.20 -41.57
N MET A 833 -5.63 -22.17 -41.12
CA MET A 833 -7.00 -21.73 -41.48
C MET A 833 -8.19 -21.92 -40.51
N SER A 834 -8.84 -20.76 -40.22
CA SER A 834 -10.28 -20.38 -40.11
C SER A 834 -11.29 -21.32 -39.39
N ASP A 835 -12.33 -20.88 -38.67
CA ASP A 835 -13.22 -19.73 -38.87
C ASP A 835 -14.21 -19.52 -37.68
N VAL A 836 -14.70 -18.28 -37.53
CA VAL A 836 -16.10 -17.85 -37.22
C VAL A 836 -16.74 -18.12 -35.83
N ALA A 837 -17.23 -17.02 -35.21
CA ALA A 837 -18.10 -16.92 -34.03
C ALA A 837 -19.61 -17.03 -34.40
N PRO A 838 -20.57 -17.17 -33.43
CA PRO A 838 -21.18 -15.98 -32.81
C PRO A 838 -21.76 -16.09 -31.36
N ALA A 839 -22.10 -14.89 -30.86
CA ALA A 839 -22.67 -14.31 -29.62
C ALA A 839 -23.73 -14.99 -28.67
N VAL A 840 -23.50 -14.81 -27.32
CA VAL A 840 -24.32 -14.16 -26.21
C VAL A 840 -25.71 -14.77 -25.81
N PRO A 841 -26.29 -14.72 -24.55
CA PRO A 841 -26.00 -13.94 -23.29
C PRO A 841 -26.06 -14.67 -21.90
N GLY A 842 -25.63 -13.98 -20.83
CA GLY A 842 -26.18 -14.14 -19.46
C GLY A 842 -25.19 -14.22 -18.30
N GLN A 843 -24.96 -13.10 -17.58
CA GLN A 843 -24.26 -13.06 -16.29
C GLN A 843 -25.17 -12.50 -15.18
N PRO A 844 -25.03 -12.98 -13.93
CA PRO A 844 -25.19 -12.16 -12.73
C PRO A 844 -23.82 -11.73 -12.15
N VAL A 845 -23.91 -10.68 -11.33
CA VAL A 845 -22.91 -9.71 -10.87
C VAL A 845 -21.85 -10.30 -9.92
N ALA A 846 -20.59 -9.83 -10.03
CA ALA A 846 -19.48 -10.15 -9.12
C ALA A 846 -18.88 -8.89 -8.47
N GLY A 847 -18.46 -9.01 -7.21
CA GLY A 847 -17.88 -7.98 -6.33
C GLY A 847 -16.48 -7.45 -6.73
N PRO A 848 -15.84 -6.64 -5.86
CA PRO A 848 -14.80 -5.69 -6.25
C PRO A 848 -13.52 -6.39 -6.68
N ARG A 849 -13.11 -6.14 -7.94
CA ARG A 849 -11.89 -6.67 -8.56
C ARG A 849 -10.64 -5.97 -8.01
N ARG A 850 -9.63 -6.77 -7.67
CA ARG A 850 -8.20 -6.38 -7.70
C ARG A 850 -7.90 -5.69 -9.04
N ALA A 851 -7.18 -4.57 -9.01
CA ALA A 851 -6.72 -3.85 -10.19
C ALA A 851 -6.03 -4.80 -11.17
N ALA A 852 -6.55 -4.87 -12.39
CA ALA A 852 -5.98 -5.64 -13.49
C ALA A 852 -4.65 -5.02 -13.93
N ALA A 853 -3.67 -5.86 -14.27
CA ALA A 853 -2.48 -5.44 -14.99
C ALA A 853 -2.87 -4.70 -16.30
N PRO A 854 -2.13 -3.66 -16.73
CA PRO A 854 -2.47 -2.92 -17.93
C PRO A 854 -2.35 -3.84 -19.15
N ALA A 855 -3.48 -4.03 -19.84
CA ALA A 855 -3.53 -4.69 -21.13
C ALA A 855 -3.30 -3.65 -22.23
N GLY A 856 -2.24 -3.84 -23.02
CA GLY A 856 -1.95 -3.04 -24.20
C GLY A 856 -0.59 -3.41 -24.75
N ALA A 857 -0.50 -4.50 -25.51
CA ALA A 857 0.70 -4.79 -26.28
C ALA A 857 0.94 -3.65 -27.30
N PRO A 858 2.20 -3.22 -27.53
CA PRO A 858 2.50 -2.21 -28.53
C PRO A 858 2.05 -2.70 -29.90
N THR A 859 1.26 -1.89 -30.62
CA THR A 859 0.91 -2.18 -32.01
C THR A 859 2.03 -1.64 -32.89
N THR A 860 3.01 -2.50 -33.22
CA THR A 860 4.08 -2.15 -34.17
C THR A 860 3.54 -2.27 -35.59
N VAL A 861 3.26 -1.14 -36.26
CA VAL A 861 2.93 -1.13 -37.69
C VAL A 861 4.21 -0.91 -38.48
N GLN A 862 4.75 -1.97 -39.09
CA GLN A 862 5.78 -1.82 -40.13
C GLN A 862 5.10 -1.47 -41.45
N VAL A 863 5.35 -0.26 -41.97
CA VAL A 863 4.91 0.15 -43.32
C VAL A 863 6.00 -0.25 -44.33
N PRO A 864 5.69 -1.08 -45.35
CA PRO A 864 6.66 -1.38 -46.38
C PRO A 864 6.63 -0.29 -47.44
N ASN A 865 7.66 0.56 -47.49
CA ASN A 865 7.94 1.39 -48.66
C ASN A 865 9.27 0.99 -49.28
N GLY A 866 9.21 0.58 -50.55
CA GLY A 866 10.37 0.27 -51.36
C GLY A 866 11.26 1.49 -51.56
N HIS A 867 12.56 1.21 -51.56
CA HIS A 867 13.70 2.10 -51.84
C HIS A 867 14.19 2.98 -50.67
N GLY A 868 15.11 2.41 -49.88
CA GLY A 868 16.23 3.10 -49.23
C GLY A 868 15.93 4.06 -48.06
N THR A 869 16.53 3.76 -46.90
CA THR A 869 16.80 4.65 -45.74
C THR A 869 15.65 4.98 -44.74
N ALA A 870 16.05 5.04 -43.45
CA ALA A 870 15.33 5.43 -42.22
C ALA A 870 14.25 4.46 -41.67
N SER A 871 14.56 3.76 -40.57
CA SER A 871 13.58 3.06 -39.75
C SER A 871 12.61 4.06 -39.11
N VAL A 872 11.35 4.05 -39.54
CA VAL A 872 10.27 4.83 -38.92
C VAL A 872 9.59 3.97 -37.86
N VAL A 873 9.61 4.40 -36.61
CA VAL A 873 8.84 3.78 -35.52
C VAL A 873 7.63 4.64 -35.21
N ASP A 874 6.44 4.04 -35.20
CA ASP A 874 5.20 4.65 -34.71
C ASP A 874 4.61 3.72 -33.65
N THR A 875 4.67 4.14 -32.39
CA THR A 875 4.23 3.37 -31.22
C THR A 875 3.33 4.21 -30.35
N GLY A 876 2.29 3.61 -29.78
CA GLY A 876 1.34 4.32 -28.94
C GLY A 876 0.89 3.51 -27.73
N TRP A 877 0.63 4.22 -26.64
CA TRP A 877 0.19 3.70 -25.36
C TRP A 877 -1.04 4.46 -24.87
N SER A 878 -1.87 3.79 -24.07
CA SER A 878 -2.99 4.41 -23.37
C SER A 878 -2.85 4.14 -21.88
N TYR A 879 -2.97 5.19 -21.07
CA TYR A 879 -2.82 5.14 -19.62
C TYR A 879 -4.10 5.64 -18.95
N PRO A 880 -4.49 5.10 -17.78
CA PRO A 880 -5.51 5.72 -16.94
C PRO A 880 -5.15 7.19 -16.64
N SER A 881 -6.13 8.08 -16.61
CA SER A 881 -5.96 9.50 -16.26
C SER A 881 -5.74 9.68 -14.74
N GLU A 882 -4.65 9.10 -14.25
CA GLU A 882 -4.23 9.09 -12.85
C GLU A 882 -2.75 9.48 -12.77
N ALA A 883 -2.36 10.23 -11.73
CA ALA A 883 -0.98 10.69 -11.56
C ALA A 883 0.04 9.54 -11.41
N THR A 884 -0.39 8.40 -10.88
CA THR A 884 0.40 7.16 -10.74
C THR A 884 0.84 6.58 -12.08
N SER A 885 0.11 6.87 -13.17
CA SER A 885 0.37 6.35 -14.51
C SER A 885 1.56 7.01 -15.22
N ALA A 886 2.00 8.19 -14.76
CA ALA A 886 3.15 8.89 -15.34
C ALA A 886 4.45 8.07 -15.26
N SER A 887 4.62 7.25 -14.21
CA SER A 887 5.77 6.37 -14.04
C SER A 887 5.80 5.23 -15.06
N ALA A 888 4.64 4.68 -15.42
CA ALA A 888 4.52 3.65 -16.46
C ALA A 888 4.83 4.26 -17.84
N MET A 889 4.23 5.42 -18.13
CA MET A 889 4.51 6.19 -19.34
C MET A 889 6.00 6.48 -19.55
N ARG A 890 6.69 6.99 -18.52
CA ARG A 890 8.13 7.25 -18.60
C ARG A 890 8.93 6.00 -18.91
N ARG A 891 8.57 4.86 -18.31
CA ARG A 891 9.25 3.59 -18.55
C ARG A 891 9.08 3.17 -20.01
N ASP A 892 7.86 3.16 -20.51
CA ASP A 892 7.56 2.67 -21.86
C ASP A 892 8.21 3.56 -22.94
N VAL A 893 8.08 4.89 -22.80
CA VAL A 893 8.71 5.86 -23.72
C VAL A 893 10.24 5.75 -23.67
N ARG A 894 10.83 5.61 -22.48
CA ARG A 894 12.28 5.43 -22.31
C ARG A 894 12.76 4.18 -23.02
N THR A 895 12.13 3.04 -22.75
CA THR A 895 12.50 1.75 -23.35
C THR A 895 12.43 1.82 -24.89
N SER A 896 11.42 2.50 -25.46
CA SER A 896 11.34 2.68 -26.91
C SER A 896 12.41 3.60 -27.49
N LEU A 897 12.77 4.69 -26.80
CA LEU A 897 13.81 5.60 -27.25
C LEU A 897 15.22 4.99 -27.11
N GLU A 898 15.48 4.24 -26.03
CA GLU A 898 16.73 3.50 -25.82
C GLU A 898 16.93 2.41 -26.87
N ALA A 899 15.86 1.68 -27.23
CA ALA A 899 15.90 0.68 -28.30
C ALA A 899 16.26 1.28 -29.67
N LEU A 900 16.02 2.59 -29.85
CA LEU A 900 16.34 3.34 -31.06
C LEU A 900 17.71 4.01 -31.02
N HIS A 901 18.52 3.75 -29.99
CA HIS A 901 19.85 4.34 -29.78
C HIS A 901 19.82 5.87 -29.82
N VAL A 902 18.71 6.49 -29.39
CA VAL A 902 18.63 7.94 -29.24
C VAL A 902 19.59 8.37 -28.13
N HIS A 903 20.34 9.46 -28.36
CA HIS A 903 21.31 9.96 -27.39
C HIS A 903 20.66 10.18 -26.01
N PRO A 904 21.29 9.74 -24.89
CA PRO A 904 20.70 9.80 -23.56
C PRO A 904 20.10 11.15 -23.17
N ASP A 905 20.78 12.25 -23.52
CA ASP A 905 20.29 13.61 -23.24
C ASP A 905 18.98 13.94 -23.98
N VAL A 906 18.83 13.47 -25.23
CA VAL A 906 17.61 13.66 -26.02
C VAL A 906 16.48 12.78 -25.49
N VAL A 907 16.80 11.55 -25.05
CA VAL A 907 15.84 10.69 -24.34
C VAL A 907 15.33 11.40 -23.10
N GLN A 908 16.23 12.01 -22.32
CA GLN A 908 15.90 12.69 -21.08
C GLN A 908 15.00 13.90 -21.32
N ASP A 909 15.29 14.68 -22.36
CA ASP A 909 14.49 15.84 -22.76
C ASP A 909 13.08 15.49 -23.19
N LEU A 910 12.95 14.47 -24.03
CA LEU A 910 11.64 13.99 -24.47
C LEU A 910 10.84 13.44 -23.29
N LEU A 911 11.47 12.74 -22.34
CA LEU A 911 10.81 12.22 -21.14
C LEU A 911 10.33 13.32 -20.19
N LEU A 912 11.11 14.38 -20.02
CA LEU A 912 10.74 15.51 -19.16
C LEU A 912 9.56 16.28 -19.77
N ALA A 913 9.65 16.64 -21.05
CA ALA A 913 8.56 17.30 -21.76
C ALA A 913 7.29 16.42 -21.82
N ALA A 914 7.42 15.12 -22.06
CA ALA A 914 6.31 14.18 -22.04
C ALA A 914 5.66 14.07 -20.65
N SER A 915 6.46 14.06 -19.59
CA SER A 915 5.96 13.99 -18.21
C SER A 915 5.18 15.24 -17.83
N GLU A 916 5.68 16.41 -18.22
CA GLU A 916 5.00 17.67 -18.02
C GLU A 916 3.67 17.71 -18.80
N ALA A 917 3.68 17.32 -20.08
CA ALA A 917 2.46 17.23 -20.87
C ALA A 917 1.45 16.22 -20.32
N PHE A 918 1.92 15.08 -19.80
CA PHE A 918 1.07 14.05 -19.19
C PHE A 918 0.45 14.50 -17.87
N ASN A 919 1.23 15.14 -16.99
CA ASN A 919 0.71 15.66 -15.73
C ASN A 919 -0.34 16.75 -15.99
N ASN A 920 -0.06 17.67 -16.93
CA ASN A 920 -1.04 18.67 -17.35
C ASN A 920 -2.33 18.03 -17.90
N ALA A 921 -2.21 16.95 -18.68
CA ALA A 921 -3.35 16.18 -19.18
C ALA A 921 -4.17 15.51 -18.07
N VAL A 922 -3.56 15.11 -16.94
CA VAL A 922 -4.26 14.54 -15.79
C VAL A 922 -4.86 15.63 -14.90
N GLU A 923 -4.15 16.72 -14.66
CA GLU A 923 -4.55 17.78 -13.72
C GLU A 923 -5.60 18.74 -14.29
N HIS A 924 -5.54 19.04 -15.59
CA HIS A 924 -6.36 20.10 -16.20
C HIS A 924 -7.54 19.58 -17.04
N ALA A 925 -7.58 18.29 -17.37
CA ALA A 925 -8.68 17.71 -18.14
C ALA A 925 -9.95 17.58 -17.28
N GLN A 926 -10.89 18.52 -17.41
CA GLN A 926 -12.16 18.47 -16.66
C GLN A 926 -13.21 17.65 -17.39
N GLN A 927 -13.94 16.84 -16.62
CA GLN A 927 -15.01 15.97 -17.10
C GLN A 927 -14.58 15.19 -18.35
N PRO A 928 -13.49 14.41 -18.28
CA PRO A 928 -12.97 13.74 -19.46
C PRO A 928 -14.01 12.77 -20.02
N THR A 929 -14.29 12.90 -21.32
CA THR A 929 -15.20 11.99 -22.04
C THR A 929 -14.70 10.55 -22.04
N ARG A 930 -13.38 10.37 -21.80
CA ARG A 930 -12.72 9.09 -21.53
C ARG A 930 -11.68 9.28 -20.44
N PRO A 931 -11.64 8.45 -19.38
CA PRO A 931 -10.67 8.55 -18.30
C PRO A 931 -9.30 7.97 -18.67
N GLU A 932 -8.78 8.30 -19.86
CA GLU A 932 -7.48 7.84 -20.37
C GLU A 932 -6.66 9.00 -20.94
N VAL A 933 -5.33 8.87 -20.91
CA VAL A 933 -4.37 9.75 -21.59
C VAL A 933 -3.61 8.89 -22.59
N ARG A 934 -3.60 9.31 -23.86
CA ARG A 934 -2.87 8.61 -24.93
C ARG A 934 -1.53 9.26 -25.19
N VAL A 935 -0.50 8.45 -25.32
CA VAL A 935 0.85 8.88 -25.68
C VAL A 935 1.27 8.16 -26.94
N GLN A 936 1.73 8.89 -27.95
CA GLN A 936 2.21 8.35 -29.22
C GLN A 936 3.62 8.85 -29.49
N LEU A 937 4.55 7.95 -29.78
CA LEU A 937 5.92 8.23 -30.16
C LEU A 937 6.12 7.85 -31.63
N GLN A 938 6.51 8.84 -32.43
CA GLN A 938 6.90 8.72 -33.82
C GLN A 938 8.37 9.12 -33.99
N VAL A 939 9.21 8.24 -34.51
CA VAL A 939 10.62 8.53 -34.78
C VAL A 939 10.90 8.27 -36.26
N GLY A 940 11.36 9.28 -37.00
CA GLY A 940 11.66 9.18 -38.43
C GLY A 940 12.29 10.45 -39.00
N ALA A 941 13.07 10.31 -40.09
CA ALA A 941 13.68 11.42 -40.83
C ALA A 941 14.48 12.43 -39.96
N GLY A 942 15.26 11.94 -38.98
CA GLY A 942 16.05 12.79 -38.09
C GLY A 942 15.21 13.56 -37.05
N THR A 943 13.97 13.15 -36.79
CA THR A 943 13.10 13.76 -35.79
C THR A 943 12.40 12.73 -34.91
N ALA A 944 12.25 13.05 -33.63
CA ALA A 944 11.41 12.33 -32.68
C ALA A 944 10.22 13.23 -32.31
N ARG A 945 9.01 12.74 -32.54
CA ARG A 945 7.75 13.41 -32.24
C ARG A 945 6.98 12.60 -31.21
N LEU A 946 6.66 13.23 -30.08
CA LEU A 946 5.86 12.64 -29.02
C LEU A 946 4.54 13.41 -28.87
N THR A 947 3.42 12.72 -28.89
CA THR A 947 2.09 13.31 -28.80
C THR A 947 1.38 12.81 -27.56
N VAL A 948 0.99 13.72 -26.66
CA VAL A 948 0.18 13.44 -25.47
C VAL A 948 -1.21 13.99 -25.70
N ARG A 949 -2.24 13.16 -25.53
CA ARG A 949 -3.64 13.53 -25.76
C ARG A 949 -4.50 13.16 -24.56
N ASP A 950 -5.26 14.14 -24.08
CA ASP A 950 -6.39 13.93 -23.17
C ASP A 950 -7.74 13.98 -23.92
N PHE A 951 -8.81 13.66 -23.19
CA PHE A 951 -10.19 13.67 -23.68
C PHE A 951 -11.12 14.57 -22.84
N GLY A 952 -10.54 15.56 -22.15
CA GLY A 952 -11.28 16.46 -21.28
C GLY A 952 -11.37 17.88 -21.80
N THR A 953 -12.26 18.65 -21.18
CA THR A 953 -12.38 20.08 -21.46
C THR A 953 -11.48 20.85 -20.50
N TRP A 954 -10.58 21.66 -21.05
CA TRP A 954 -9.78 22.58 -20.25
C TRP A 954 -10.64 23.81 -19.91
N ARG A 955 -10.60 24.29 -18.66
CA ARG A 955 -11.38 25.49 -18.24
C ARG A 955 -11.03 26.71 -19.10
N ASP A 956 -12.04 27.54 -19.39
CA ASP A 956 -11.83 28.86 -19.96
C ASP A 956 -11.33 29.87 -18.90
N ARG A 957 -10.50 30.82 -19.36
CA ARG A 957 -9.35 31.41 -18.64
C ARG A 957 -9.64 32.40 -17.48
N ARG A 958 -8.76 32.43 -16.46
CA ARG A 958 -8.39 33.65 -15.69
C ARG A 958 -6.87 33.82 -15.53
N SER A 959 -6.46 35.09 -15.63
CA SER A 959 -5.13 35.76 -15.55
C SER A 959 -3.90 35.14 -16.27
N ALA A 960 -3.00 36.02 -16.72
CA ALA A 960 -1.94 35.74 -17.67
C ALA A 960 -0.60 35.28 -17.05
N MET A 961 -0.50 35.18 -15.72
CA MET A 961 0.79 34.90 -15.03
C MET A 961 1.20 33.42 -15.03
N ASP A 962 0.26 32.46 -15.16
CA ASP A 962 0.59 31.02 -15.17
C ASP A 962 0.77 30.42 -16.57
N ARG A 963 0.47 31.17 -17.64
CA ARG A 963 0.42 30.63 -19.01
C ARG A 963 1.78 30.34 -19.64
N GLY A 964 2.86 30.88 -19.08
CA GLY A 964 4.20 30.78 -19.68
C GLY A 964 4.96 29.51 -19.27
N ARG A 965 4.82 29.02 -18.05
CA ARG A 965 5.85 28.19 -17.40
C ARG A 965 5.97 26.76 -17.98
N GLY A 966 4.85 26.06 -18.17
CA GLY A 966 4.84 24.73 -18.80
C GLY A 966 5.17 24.76 -20.29
N ALA A 967 4.70 25.79 -21.00
CA ALA A 967 5.01 25.99 -22.43
C ALA A 967 6.48 26.43 -22.65
N THR A 968 7.05 27.22 -21.74
CA THR A 968 8.47 27.62 -21.75
C THR A 968 9.37 26.42 -21.47
N LEU A 969 9.00 25.55 -20.52
CA LEU A 969 9.68 24.26 -20.31
C LEU A 969 9.62 23.40 -21.57
N MET A 970 8.43 23.16 -22.09
CA MET A 970 8.21 22.34 -23.28
C MET A 970 8.99 22.88 -24.50
N ASN A 971 8.96 24.20 -24.75
CA ASN A 971 9.69 24.85 -25.84
C ASN A 971 11.22 24.86 -25.65
N ALA A 972 11.71 24.75 -24.41
CA ALA A 972 13.14 24.60 -24.15
C ALA A 972 13.67 23.20 -24.55
N PHE A 973 12.77 22.21 -24.72
CA PHE A 973 13.11 20.82 -24.97
C PHE A 973 12.66 20.28 -26.34
N GLY A 974 11.93 21.06 -27.14
CA GLY A 974 11.45 20.69 -28.47
C GLY A 974 10.49 21.74 -29.03
N ASP A 975 10.18 21.66 -30.33
CA ASP A 975 9.17 22.50 -30.95
C ASP A 975 7.78 21.96 -30.55
N VAL A 976 7.08 22.69 -29.68
CA VAL A 976 5.83 22.20 -29.07
C VAL A 976 4.60 22.87 -29.65
N ARG A 977 3.66 22.05 -30.10
CA ARG A 977 2.37 22.49 -30.64
C ARG A 977 1.24 21.98 -29.77
N LEU A 978 0.39 22.90 -29.34
CA LEU A 978 -0.79 22.59 -28.54
C LEU A 978 -2.05 22.84 -29.37
N MET A 979 -2.91 21.83 -29.50
CA MET A 979 -4.20 21.91 -30.15
C MET A 979 -5.30 21.50 -29.16
N SER A 980 -6.09 22.48 -28.71
CA SER A 980 -7.27 22.24 -27.88
C SER A 980 -8.54 22.21 -28.74
N THR A 981 -9.36 21.19 -28.54
CA THR A 981 -10.67 21.03 -29.19
C THR A 981 -11.75 20.80 -28.14
N ALA A 982 -13.02 20.88 -28.52
CA ALA A 982 -14.14 20.57 -27.62
C ALA A 982 -14.15 19.11 -27.10
N SER A 983 -13.34 18.21 -27.71
CA SER A 983 -13.26 16.79 -27.36
C SER A 983 -11.94 16.38 -26.70
N GLY A 984 -11.08 17.33 -26.33
CA GLY A 984 -9.78 17.06 -25.70
C GLY A 984 -8.66 18.00 -26.15
N THR A 985 -7.56 18.02 -25.41
CA THR A 985 -6.31 18.70 -25.79
C THR A 985 -5.27 17.69 -26.27
N THR A 986 -4.52 18.06 -27.31
CA THR A 986 -3.37 17.32 -27.84
C THR A 986 -2.13 18.20 -27.78
N VAL A 987 -1.09 17.71 -27.13
CA VAL A 987 0.24 18.33 -27.03
C VAL A 987 1.20 17.51 -27.87
N THR A 988 1.81 18.12 -28.88
CA THR A 988 2.83 17.50 -29.73
C THR A 988 4.18 18.13 -29.43
N ILE A 989 5.16 17.32 -29.07
CA ILE A 989 6.54 17.69 -28.77
C ILE A 989 7.41 17.12 -29.89
N GLU A 990 8.11 17.98 -30.64
CA GLU A 990 8.97 17.54 -31.75
C GLU A 990 10.42 17.95 -31.50
N ARG A 991 11.36 17.01 -31.67
CA ARG A 991 12.79 17.26 -31.49
C ARG A 991 13.58 16.70 -32.67
N ARG A 992 14.53 17.49 -33.18
CA ARG A 992 15.52 16.99 -34.15
C ARG A 992 16.54 16.11 -33.43
N LEU A 993 16.79 14.94 -34.00
CA LEU A 993 17.92 14.06 -33.71
C LEU A 993 19.08 14.60 -34.55
N THR A 994 20.08 15.23 -33.93
CA THR A 994 21.21 15.84 -34.65
C THR A 994 22.03 14.80 -35.41
N ASP A 995 22.43 15.12 -36.65
CA ASP A 995 23.21 14.26 -37.57
C ASP A 995 24.67 14.00 -37.15
N ASP A 996 25.11 14.49 -35.99
CA ASP A 996 26.55 14.62 -35.71
C ASP A 996 27.19 13.51 -34.88
N GLN A 997 26.53 12.35 -34.72
CA GLN A 997 27.17 11.14 -34.19
C GLN A 997 26.64 9.89 -34.89
N GLY A 998 27.25 9.59 -36.04
CA GLY A 998 27.15 8.29 -36.71
C GLY A 998 28.00 7.21 -36.06
#